data_AF-A0A672NSR0-F1
#
_entry.id   AF-A0A672NSR0-F1
#
_cell.length_a   1.000
_cell.length_b   1.000
_cell.length_c   1.000
_cell.angle_alpha   90.00
_cell.angle_beta   90.00
_cell.angle_gamma   90.00
#
_symmetry.space_group_name_H-M   'P 1'
#
loop_
_entity.id
_entity.type
_entity.pdbx_description
1 polymer ?
#
loop_
_entity_poly.entity_id
_entity_poly.type
_entity_poly.pdbx_seq_one_letter_code
_entity_poly.pdbx_strand_id
1 'polypeptide(L)'
;MANVTDLQSKYSKLAQEYSKVSLVVCSRVCVCVCVCVQDELKQKEQSSRKVEQEMDSLSFRNQQLTKRVELLQEELLLSESKSKKSKNKGDSPSQVSLQTQSVFDEDLQKKIQENERLHIQFYEADEQYRRQEAQLKARLDQLEKESEQHQAVVNALNHKYTDAIEKLQNDKALLEVKAQTLEREAKDCRIRTEECQQQLRKYQSEVSSQLKHSSSVIQEKVPFNDTQLSDYNSLNVPLHNRRHQLKARDVAAQALGFVQSLVSALLNFHSYTEQRVHIYPLDSSIEAISPVNLKFSQYLHENASYLRPLEEDLLQLHHSITEDSITALKFRTTNDCLLSSLASLTNSCGKMATFFSNNLDFLASCPGYSPRGGFLNPRQADSVMENKRRAATYMSTIRKVRSESVSYREAVANRHILTSSTESREGLMQQVAQSQEKISRLEQEKEHWLLEAQLGQVHLQKETQRIAQLEAQITAGGPAETHSTADGPDPDCADAPEPLQDSSVIGMLTITPCSESAADQESREHLIKHHYMSRVSELTSQLQMCDSKAVQFHAECRAVAKRLAMAEKSRETLTEELKLAHQNTTRLQDELSTTKRSYEDQLSMMSDHLCSMNDTLSKQRDQIDSLKLACKGNSKKNKSR
;
A
#
# COMPACT_ATOMS: atom_id res chain seq x y z
N MET A 1 15.26 2.85 2.56
CA MET A 1 15.17 1.38 2.68
C MET A 1 15.56 0.83 4.07
N ALA A 2 16.38 1.53 4.87
CA ALA A 2 16.73 1.08 6.23
C ALA A 2 15.55 1.06 7.23
N ASN A 3 14.59 1.99 7.12
CA ASN A 3 13.46 2.04 8.06
C ASN A 3 12.40 0.95 7.84
N VAL A 4 12.25 0.44 6.61
CA VAL A 4 11.28 -0.63 6.29
C VAL A 4 11.80 -1.98 6.79
N THR A 5 13.11 -2.21 6.63
CA THR A 5 13.77 -3.42 7.15
C THR A 5 13.81 -3.43 8.68
N ASP A 6 14.00 -2.27 9.31
CA ASP A 6 13.97 -2.15 10.77
C ASP A 6 12.55 -2.36 11.35
N LEU A 7 11.51 -1.83 10.69
CA LEU A 7 10.11 -2.04 11.08
C LEU A 7 9.69 -3.51 10.92
N GLN A 8 10.10 -4.15 9.82
CA GLN A 8 9.83 -5.56 9.56
C GLN A 8 10.56 -6.47 10.56
N SER A 9 11.77 -6.10 10.97
CA SER A 9 12.50 -6.81 12.02
C SER A 9 11.83 -6.66 13.39
N LYS A 10 11.29 -5.48 13.72
CA LYS A 10 10.54 -5.23 14.96
C LYS A 10 9.21 -5.98 14.99
N TYR A 11 8.50 -6.03 13.86
CA TYR A 11 7.26 -6.78 13.72
C TYR A 11 7.50 -8.30 13.83
N SER A 12 8.57 -8.80 13.20
CA SER A 12 8.95 -10.21 13.31
C SER A 12 9.34 -10.59 14.75
N LYS A 13 10.06 -9.73 15.48
CA LYS A 13 10.39 -9.95 16.89
C LYS A 13 9.14 -9.94 17.78
N LEU A 14 8.23 -8.99 17.54
CA LEU A 14 6.98 -8.90 18.29
C LEU A 14 6.07 -10.13 18.05
N ALA A 15 5.97 -10.61 16.80
CA ALA A 15 5.25 -11.83 16.48
C ALA A 15 5.86 -13.07 17.16
N GLN A 16 7.19 -13.13 17.24
CA GLN A 16 7.90 -14.23 17.88
C GLN A 16 7.72 -14.24 19.40
N GLU A 17 7.72 -13.06 20.04
CA GLU A 17 7.42 -12.92 21.47
C GLU A 17 5.94 -13.20 21.78
N TYR A 18 5.01 -12.77 20.92
CA TYR A 18 3.59 -13.06 21.07
C TYR A 18 3.28 -14.56 20.96
N SER A 19 3.97 -15.27 20.04
CA SER A 19 3.87 -16.72 19.90
C SER A 19 4.39 -17.47 21.15
N LYS A 20 5.49 -17.01 21.76
CA LYS A 20 6.00 -17.59 23.02
C LYS A 20 5.04 -17.38 24.19
N VAL A 21 4.48 -16.17 24.34
CA VAL A 21 3.51 -15.88 25.41
C VAL A 21 2.22 -16.68 25.20
N SER A 22 1.74 -16.80 23.96
CA SER A 22 0.55 -17.59 23.63
C SER A 22 0.75 -19.09 23.94
N LEU A 23 1.88 -19.68 23.60
CA LEU A 23 2.21 -21.07 23.92
C LEU A 23 2.31 -21.31 25.44
N VAL A 24 2.92 -20.40 26.18
CA VAL A 24 3.07 -20.52 27.65
C VAL A 24 1.73 -20.35 28.37
N VAL A 25 0.89 -19.41 27.92
CA VAL A 25 -0.45 -19.20 28.49
C VAL A 25 -1.36 -20.38 28.17
N CYS A 26 -1.35 -20.89 26.92
CA CYS A 26 -2.16 -22.04 26.53
C CYS A 26 -1.72 -23.32 27.26
N SER A 27 -0.41 -23.55 27.42
CA SER A 27 0.12 -24.67 28.18
C SER A 27 -0.22 -24.59 29.67
N ARG A 28 -0.09 -23.42 30.31
CA ARG A 28 -0.46 -23.24 31.73
C ARG A 28 -1.96 -23.37 31.98
N VAL A 29 -2.80 -22.83 31.10
CA VAL A 29 -4.26 -22.98 31.20
C VAL A 29 -4.67 -24.43 31.02
N CYS A 30 -4.09 -25.14 30.04
CA CYS A 30 -4.36 -26.56 29.81
C CYS A 30 -3.93 -27.41 31.02
N VAL A 31 -2.73 -27.18 31.58
CA VAL A 31 -2.26 -27.89 32.79
C VAL A 31 -3.14 -27.58 34.00
N CYS A 32 -3.56 -26.33 34.20
CA CYS A 32 -4.43 -25.95 35.31
C CYS A 32 -5.82 -26.60 35.21
N VAL A 33 -6.41 -26.60 34.02
CA VAL A 33 -7.71 -27.26 33.76
C VAL A 33 -7.60 -28.78 33.94
N CYS A 34 -6.52 -29.40 33.46
CA CYS A 34 -6.30 -30.83 33.67
C CYS A 34 -6.16 -31.19 35.15
N VAL A 35 -5.45 -30.40 35.95
CA VAL A 35 -5.31 -30.63 37.40
C VAL A 35 -6.65 -30.44 38.13
N CYS A 36 -7.41 -29.39 37.83
CA CYS A 36 -8.73 -29.17 38.41
C CYS A 36 -9.70 -30.31 38.08
N VAL A 37 -9.76 -30.76 36.82
CA VAL A 37 -10.61 -31.89 36.39
C VAL A 37 -10.17 -33.18 37.07
N GLN A 38 -8.87 -33.39 37.28
CA GLN A 38 -8.35 -34.58 37.94
C GLN A 38 -8.70 -34.62 39.43
N ASP A 39 -8.74 -33.47 40.10
CA ASP A 39 -9.13 -33.39 41.51
C ASP A 39 -10.65 -33.50 41.70
N GLU A 40 -11.46 -32.92 40.79
CA GLU A 40 -12.91 -33.14 40.75
C GLU A 40 -13.25 -34.62 40.52
N LEU A 41 -12.54 -35.30 39.62
CA LEU A 41 -12.74 -36.71 39.33
C LEU A 41 -12.40 -37.60 40.54
N LYS A 42 -11.32 -37.29 41.27
CA LYS A 42 -10.99 -37.96 42.55
C LYS A 42 -12.05 -37.71 43.62
N GLN A 43 -12.57 -36.49 43.73
CA GLN A 43 -13.62 -36.16 44.71
C GLN A 43 -14.92 -36.91 44.40
N LYS A 44 -15.29 -37.01 43.11
CA LYS A 44 -16.43 -37.79 42.64
C LYS A 44 -16.24 -39.29 42.89
N GLU A 45 -15.05 -39.83 42.62
CA GLU A 45 -14.72 -41.23 42.89
C GLU A 45 -14.83 -41.56 44.40
N GLN A 46 -14.33 -40.68 45.28
CA GLN A 46 -14.50 -40.83 46.72
C GLN A 46 -15.96 -40.77 47.16
N SER A 47 -16.77 -39.89 46.57
CA SER A 47 -18.21 -39.80 46.87
C SER A 47 -18.95 -41.06 46.42
N SER A 48 -18.60 -41.62 45.26
CA SER A 48 -19.17 -42.87 44.74
C SER A 48 -18.90 -44.03 45.69
N ARG A 49 -17.64 -44.18 46.14
CA ARG A 49 -17.27 -45.24 47.10
C ARG A 49 -17.99 -45.12 48.45
N LYS A 50 -18.30 -43.90 48.91
CA LYS A 50 -19.09 -43.70 50.13
C LYS A 50 -20.53 -44.15 49.95
N VAL A 51 -21.16 -43.78 48.84
CA VAL A 51 -22.54 -44.18 48.52
C VAL A 51 -22.64 -45.70 48.34
N GLU A 52 -21.65 -46.34 47.70
CA GLU A 52 -21.59 -47.81 47.60
C GLU A 52 -21.53 -48.47 48.99
N GLN A 53 -20.69 -47.96 49.90
CA GLN A 53 -20.62 -48.47 51.28
C GLN A 53 -21.94 -48.29 52.05
N GLU A 54 -22.63 -47.16 51.84
CA GLU A 54 -23.96 -46.93 52.41
C GLU A 54 -25.00 -47.91 51.84
N MET A 55 -24.94 -48.18 50.54
CA MET A 55 -25.82 -49.14 49.87
C MET A 55 -25.58 -50.57 50.39
N ASP A 56 -24.32 -50.98 50.56
CA ASP A 56 -23.97 -52.28 51.14
C ASP A 56 -24.42 -52.40 52.59
N SER A 57 -24.29 -51.34 53.39
CA SER A 57 -24.76 -51.28 54.78
C SER A 57 -26.30 -51.36 54.86
N LEU A 58 -27.00 -50.65 53.99
CA LEU A 58 -28.46 -50.70 53.88
C LEU A 58 -28.93 -52.07 53.38
N SER A 59 -28.24 -52.67 52.41
CA SER A 59 -28.50 -54.02 51.93
C SER A 59 -28.34 -55.04 53.05
N PHE A 60 -27.29 -54.93 53.86
CA PHE A 60 -27.07 -55.81 55.01
C PHE A 60 -28.18 -55.67 56.07
N ARG A 61 -28.58 -54.43 56.40
CA ARG A 61 -29.71 -54.19 57.32
C ARG A 61 -31.02 -54.73 56.76
N ASN A 62 -31.28 -54.53 55.47
CA ASN A 62 -32.47 -55.07 54.83
C ASN A 62 -32.47 -56.60 54.85
N GLN A 63 -31.36 -57.27 54.52
CA GLN A 63 -31.24 -58.72 54.63
C GLN A 63 -31.45 -59.22 56.07
N GLN A 64 -30.95 -58.49 57.08
CA GLN A 64 -31.17 -58.83 58.48
C GLN A 64 -32.65 -58.67 58.89
N LEU A 65 -33.31 -57.61 58.42
CA LEU A 65 -34.75 -57.41 58.61
C LEU A 65 -35.55 -58.50 57.90
N THR A 66 -35.21 -58.85 56.66
CA THR A 66 -35.85 -59.94 55.90
C THR A 66 -35.74 -61.25 56.68
N LYS A 67 -34.55 -61.63 57.15
CA LYS A 67 -34.37 -62.84 57.97
C LYS A 67 -35.14 -62.80 59.30
N ARG A 68 -35.23 -61.62 59.94
CA ARG A 68 -36.01 -61.46 61.17
C ARG A 68 -37.51 -61.57 60.91
N VAL A 69 -37.99 -61.03 59.79
CA VAL A 69 -39.38 -61.15 59.35
C VAL A 69 -39.71 -62.59 58.99
N GLU A 70 -38.82 -63.29 58.27
CA GLU A 70 -38.96 -64.72 57.97
C GLU A 70 -39.05 -65.56 59.25
N LEU A 71 -38.18 -65.33 60.23
CA LEU A 71 -38.24 -66.03 61.52
C LEU A 71 -39.52 -65.72 62.31
N LEU A 72 -39.97 -64.46 62.32
CA LEU A 72 -41.23 -64.08 62.99
C LEU A 72 -42.45 -64.67 62.27
N GLN A 73 -42.41 -64.82 60.95
CA GLN A 73 -43.43 -65.51 60.18
C GLN A 73 -43.43 -67.02 60.46
N GLU A 74 -42.25 -67.65 60.58
CA GLU A 74 -42.12 -69.04 61.01
C GLU A 74 -42.60 -69.26 62.46
N GLU A 75 -42.27 -68.36 63.39
CA GLU A 75 -42.75 -68.40 64.78
C GLU A 75 -44.27 -68.19 64.86
N LEU A 76 -44.84 -67.29 64.04
CA LEU A 76 -46.28 -67.10 63.96
C LEU A 76 -46.99 -68.36 63.43
N LEU A 77 -46.50 -68.97 62.35
CA LEU A 77 -47.03 -70.23 61.82
C LEU A 77 -46.92 -71.39 62.83
N LEU A 78 -45.82 -71.44 63.60
CA LEU A 78 -45.65 -72.40 64.69
C LEU A 78 -46.57 -72.11 65.88
N SER A 79 -46.86 -70.84 66.19
CA SER A 79 -47.76 -70.43 67.27
C SER A 79 -49.24 -70.68 66.92
N GLU A 80 -49.64 -70.46 65.66
CA GLU A 80 -50.97 -70.79 65.13
C GLU A 80 -51.20 -72.31 65.09
N SER A 81 -50.13 -73.11 64.94
CA SER A 81 -50.20 -74.58 65.05
C SER A 81 -50.35 -75.12 66.48
N LYS A 82 -50.20 -74.28 67.53
CA LYS A 82 -50.28 -74.68 68.96
C LYS A 82 -51.53 -74.21 69.70
N SER A 83 -52.46 -73.46 69.09
CA SER A 83 -53.63 -72.88 69.77
C SER A 83 -54.96 -73.60 69.51
N LYS A 84 -55.02 -74.94 69.57
CA LYS A 84 -56.31 -75.67 69.57
C LYS A 84 -56.30 -76.91 70.47
N LYS A 85 -56.75 -76.78 71.74
CA LYS A 85 -57.43 -77.87 72.50
C LYS A 85 -58.05 -77.45 73.85
N SER A 86 -59.18 -78.10 74.17
CA SER A 86 -59.89 -78.27 75.46
C SER A 86 -60.99 -77.22 75.77
N LYS A 87 -62.31 -77.49 75.85
CA LYS A 87 -63.22 -78.60 76.28
C LYS A 87 -63.45 -78.73 77.81
N ASN A 88 -64.61 -78.22 78.26
CA ASN A 88 -65.58 -78.71 79.28
C ASN A 88 -65.22 -79.05 80.76
N LYS A 89 -66.05 -78.47 81.67
CA LYS A 89 -66.96 -79.11 82.68
C LYS A 89 -66.50 -79.33 84.15
N GLY A 90 -67.29 -78.75 85.08
CA GLY A 90 -67.64 -79.21 86.45
C GLY A 90 -66.62 -78.88 87.56
N ASP A 91 -66.94 -78.75 88.86
CA ASP A 91 -68.16 -78.61 89.67
C ASP A 91 -67.68 -78.21 91.11
N SER A 92 -68.61 -77.72 91.93
CA SER A 92 -68.57 -77.04 93.25
C SER A 92 -67.67 -77.60 94.38
N PRO A 93 -67.43 -76.86 95.50
CA PRO A 93 -68.40 -76.83 96.62
C PRO A 93 -68.57 -75.50 97.40
N SER A 94 -69.83 -75.23 97.73
CA SER A 94 -70.38 -74.87 99.05
C SER A 94 -70.07 -73.54 99.74
N GLN A 95 -71.16 -72.76 99.86
CA GLN A 95 -71.61 -71.96 101.01
C GLN A 95 -70.69 -70.83 101.49
N VAL A 96 -71.05 -69.61 101.08
CA VAL A 96 -71.36 -68.43 101.92
C VAL A 96 -71.45 -67.26 100.92
N SER A 97 -72.65 -66.79 100.61
CA SER A 97 -72.95 -65.35 100.50
C SER A 97 -74.13 -65.01 99.58
N LEU A 98 -75.34 -65.06 100.12
CA LEU A 98 -76.50 -64.41 99.49
C LEU A 98 -76.40 -62.86 99.54
N GLN A 99 -75.39 -62.30 100.22
CA GLN A 99 -75.15 -60.85 100.29
C GLN A 99 -74.04 -60.36 99.33
N THR A 100 -73.10 -61.23 98.94
CA THR A 100 -72.03 -60.86 98.00
C THR A 100 -72.33 -61.29 96.55
N GLN A 101 -73.40 -62.07 96.32
CA GLN A 101 -74.04 -62.19 94.99
C GLN A 101 -74.57 -60.82 94.50
N SER A 102 -75.24 -60.04 95.38
CA SER A 102 -75.70 -58.68 95.07
C SER A 102 -74.56 -57.70 94.78
N VAL A 103 -73.44 -57.81 95.52
CA VAL A 103 -72.25 -56.97 95.30
C VAL A 103 -71.49 -57.38 94.04
N PHE A 104 -71.38 -58.68 93.76
CA PHE A 104 -70.80 -59.18 92.51
C PHE A 104 -71.66 -58.88 91.28
N ASP A 105 -72.98 -58.94 91.40
CA ASP A 105 -73.91 -58.57 90.33
C ASP A 105 -73.86 -57.05 90.09
N GLU A 106 -73.77 -56.23 91.15
CA GLU A 106 -73.52 -54.78 91.04
C GLU A 106 -72.14 -54.45 90.44
N ASP A 107 -71.07 -55.16 90.82
CA ASP A 107 -69.72 -54.97 90.28
C ASP A 107 -69.60 -55.48 88.84
N LEU A 108 -70.29 -56.58 88.50
CA LEU A 108 -70.42 -57.06 87.13
C LEU A 108 -71.20 -56.06 86.28
N GLN A 109 -72.28 -55.49 86.81
CA GLN A 109 -73.05 -54.46 86.13
C GLN A 109 -72.26 -53.16 85.95
N LYS A 110 -71.46 -52.74 86.93
CA LYS A 110 -70.51 -51.62 86.80
C LYS A 110 -69.43 -51.92 85.76
N LYS A 111 -68.87 -53.14 85.72
CA LYS A 111 -67.88 -53.54 84.71
C LYS A 111 -68.47 -53.67 83.31
N ILE A 112 -69.75 -54.05 83.18
CA ILE A 112 -70.47 -54.06 81.91
C ILE A 112 -70.69 -52.62 81.44
N GLN A 113 -71.15 -51.72 82.33
CA GLN A 113 -71.31 -50.29 82.04
C GLN A 113 -69.97 -49.60 81.73
N GLU A 114 -68.91 -49.96 82.44
CA GLU A 114 -67.56 -49.45 82.19
C GLU A 114 -67.00 -49.97 80.86
N ASN A 115 -67.18 -51.26 80.54
CA ASN A 115 -66.83 -51.79 79.22
C ASN A 115 -67.65 -51.16 78.11
N GLU A 116 -68.94 -50.91 78.31
CA GLU A 116 -69.79 -50.22 77.36
C GLU A 116 -69.30 -48.79 77.13
N ARG A 117 -68.97 -48.06 78.20
CA ARG A 117 -68.37 -46.71 78.12
C ARG A 117 -67.01 -46.73 77.43
N LEU A 118 -66.14 -47.69 77.76
CA LEU A 118 -64.83 -47.86 77.14
C LEU A 118 -64.97 -48.25 75.65
N HIS A 119 -65.96 -49.07 75.29
CA HIS A 119 -66.25 -49.41 73.89
C HIS A 119 -66.69 -48.18 73.10
N ILE A 120 -67.56 -47.35 73.68
CA ILE A 120 -67.99 -46.09 73.06
C ILE A 120 -66.79 -45.15 72.89
N GLN A 121 -65.98 -44.97 73.92
CA GLN A 121 -64.78 -44.11 73.85
C GLN A 121 -63.74 -44.63 72.86
N PHE A 122 -63.52 -45.94 72.82
CA PHE A 122 -62.63 -46.58 71.86
C PHE A 122 -63.15 -46.41 70.43
N TYR A 123 -64.46 -46.60 70.21
CA TYR A 123 -65.08 -46.41 68.92
C TYR A 123 -65.00 -44.95 68.45
N GLU A 124 -65.30 -43.99 69.33
CA GLU A 124 -65.18 -42.55 69.03
C GLU A 124 -63.74 -42.15 68.72
N ALA A 125 -62.76 -42.65 69.48
CA ALA A 125 -61.34 -42.40 69.23
C ALA A 125 -60.88 -43.03 67.91
N ASP A 126 -61.25 -44.28 67.63
CA ASP A 126 -60.94 -44.97 66.37
C ASP A 126 -61.56 -44.25 65.16
N GLU A 127 -62.79 -43.76 65.30
CA GLU A 127 -63.47 -42.99 64.26
C GLU A 127 -62.80 -41.61 64.04
N GLN A 128 -62.32 -40.96 65.10
CA GLN A 128 -61.52 -39.73 65.00
C GLN A 128 -60.17 -39.98 64.31
N TYR A 129 -59.46 -41.05 64.65
CA TYR A 129 -58.22 -41.43 63.98
C TYR A 129 -58.47 -41.75 62.50
N ARG A 130 -59.53 -42.51 62.19
CA ARG A 130 -59.91 -42.79 60.79
C ARG A 130 -60.22 -41.51 60.02
N ARG A 131 -60.91 -40.53 60.63
CA ARG A 131 -61.16 -39.22 60.01
C ARG A 131 -59.86 -38.44 59.79
N GLN A 132 -58.95 -38.40 60.76
CA GLN A 132 -57.65 -37.72 60.63
C GLN A 132 -56.78 -38.39 59.56
N GLU A 133 -56.74 -39.73 59.53
CA GLU A 133 -56.01 -40.50 58.53
C GLU A 133 -56.59 -40.25 57.13
N ALA A 134 -57.92 -40.23 56.98
CA ALA A 134 -58.57 -39.89 55.71
C ALA A 134 -58.28 -38.46 55.26
N GLN A 135 -58.26 -37.49 56.19
CA GLN A 135 -57.91 -36.09 55.89
C GLN A 135 -56.45 -35.95 55.48
N LEU A 136 -55.53 -36.64 56.17
CA LEU A 136 -54.10 -36.63 55.83
C LEU A 136 -53.83 -37.33 54.50
N LYS A 137 -54.50 -38.45 54.22
CA LYS A 137 -54.44 -39.14 52.92
C LYS A 137 -54.96 -38.25 51.79
N ALA A 138 -56.13 -37.62 51.97
CA ALA A 138 -56.65 -36.69 50.97
C ALA A 138 -55.72 -35.49 50.73
N ARG A 139 -55.05 -35.01 51.78
CA ARG A 139 -54.05 -33.94 51.67
C ARG A 139 -52.78 -34.40 50.98
N LEU A 140 -52.32 -35.62 51.23
CA LEU A 140 -51.19 -36.24 50.52
C LEU A 140 -51.52 -36.40 49.03
N ASP A 141 -52.67 -36.98 48.70
CA ASP A 141 -53.11 -37.15 47.30
C ASP A 141 -53.21 -35.81 46.56
N GLN A 142 -53.66 -34.75 47.25
CA GLN A 142 -53.74 -33.42 46.68
C GLN A 142 -52.33 -32.83 46.43
N LEU A 143 -51.42 -32.95 47.39
CA LEU A 143 -50.04 -32.49 47.25
C LEU A 143 -49.26 -33.28 46.18
N GLU A 144 -49.51 -34.58 46.06
CA GLU A 144 -48.92 -35.41 45.00
C GLU A 144 -49.39 -34.94 43.63
N LYS A 145 -50.70 -34.69 43.43
CA LYS A 145 -51.24 -34.14 42.18
C LYS A 145 -50.66 -32.75 41.86
N GLU A 146 -50.55 -31.88 42.85
CA GLU A 146 -49.95 -30.55 42.68
C GLU A 146 -48.46 -30.66 42.28
N SER A 147 -47.71 -31.58 42.90
CA SER A 147 -46.32 -31.86 42.53
C SER A 147 -46.20 -32.40 41.11
N GLU A 148 -47.07 -33.33 40.70
CA GLU A 148 -47.09 -33.87 39.33
C GLU A 148 -47.40 -32.78 38.30
N GLN A 149 -48.34 -31.89 38.59
CA GLN A 149 -48.67 -30.74 37.74
C GLN A 149 -47.49 -29.77 37.62
N HIS A 150 -46.85 -29.42 38.74
CA HIS A 150 -45.65 -28.57 38.73
C HIS A 150 -44.51 -29.24 37.94
N GLN A 151 -44.29 -30.54 38.11
CA GLN A 151 -43.28 -31.29 37.37
C GLN A 151 -43.57 -31.31 35.86
N ALA A 152 -44.83 -31.45 35.46
CA ALA A 152 -45.24 -31.38 34.06
C ALA A 152 -44.98 -30.00 33.44
N VAL A 153 -45.29 -28.92 34.16
CA VAL A 153 -45.03 -27.54 33.71
C VAL A 153 -43.53 -27.29 33.56
N VAL A 154 -42.71 -27.75 34.53
CA VAL A 154 -41.25 -27.63 34.46
C VAL A 154 -40.69 -28.39 33.25
N ASN A 155 -41.16 -29.62 33.03
CA ASN A 155 -40.72 -30.42 31.88
C ASN A 155 -41.09 -29.77 30.54
N ALA A 156 -42.29 -29.19 30.44
CA ALA A 156 -42.75 -28.49 29.24
C ALA A 156 -41.97 -27.20 28.99
N LEU A 157 -41.65 -26.42 30.03
CA LEU A 157 -40.80 -25.23 29.91
C LEU A 157 -39.37 -25.61 29.52
N ASN A 158 -38.79 -26.64 30.14
CA ASN A 158 -37.47 -27.14 29.76
C ASN A 158 -37.41 -27.55 28.29
N HIS A 159 -38.39 -28.31 27.79
CA HIS A 159 -38.45 -28.67 26.36
C HIS A 159 -38.52 -27.43 25.45
N LYS A 160 -39.33 -26.43 25.80
CA LYS A 160 -39.42 -25.19 25.01
C LYS A 160 -38.08 -24.44 24.96
N TYR A 161 -37.36 -24.38 26.07
CA TYR A 161 -36.07 -23.71 26.13
C TYR A 161 -34.96 -24.51 25.43
N THR A 162 -34.95 -25.84 25.54
CA THR A 162 -34.00 -26.68 24.79
C THR A 162 -34.21 -26.54 23.28
N ASP A 163 -35.45 -26.57 22.82
CA ASP A 163 -35.78 -26.38 21.40
C ASP A 163 -35.36 -25.00 20.89
N ALA A 164 -35.53 -23.96 21.71
CA ALA A 164 -35.09 -22.60 21.38
C ALA A 164 -33.56 -22.50 21.31
N ILE A 165 -32.84 -23.14 22.23
CA ILE A 165 -31.38 -23.19 22.24
C ILE A 165 -30.86 -23.92 21.00
N GLU A 166 -31.42 -25.08 20.65
CA GLU A 166 -31.03 -25.84 19.47
C GLU A 166 -31.25 -25.05 18.17
N LYS A 167 -32.40 -24.36 18.05
CA LYS A 167 -32.66 -23.47 16.91
C LYS A 167 -31.62 -22.35 16.81
N LEU A 168 -31.34 -21.66 17.91
CA LEU A 168 -30.34 -20.58 17.93
C LEU A 168 -28.92 -21.09 17.63
N GLN A 169 -28.58 -22.30 18.08
CA GLN A 169 -27.29 -22.93 17.76
C GLN A 169 -27.17 -23.28 16.27
N ASN A 170 -28.24 -23.79 15.66
CA ASN A 170 -28.28 -24.09 14.23
C ASN A 170 -28.20 -22.81 13.38
N ASP A 171 -28.93 -21.75 13.76
CA ASP A 171 -28.89 -20.47 13.08
C ASP A 171 -27.50 -19.84 13.18
N LYS A 172 -26.87 -19.90 14.35
CA LYS A 172 -25.48 -19.47 14.54
C LYS A 172 -24.52 -20.23 13.62
N ALA A 173 -24.61 -21.56 13.55
CA ALA A 173 -23.75 -22.36 12.69
C ALA A 173 -23.96 -22.02 11.20
N LEU A 174 -25.21 -21.82 10.77
CA LEU A 174 -25.54 -21.41 9.40
C LEU A 174 -24.96 -20.04 9.06
N LEU A 175 -25.07 -19.07 9.98
CA LEU A 175 -24.50 -17.73 9.81
C LEU A 175 -22.97 -17.74 9.77
N GLU A 176 -22.32 -18.55 10.60
CA GLU A 176 -20.86 -18.72 10.58
C GLU A 176 -20.38 -19.31 9.24
N VAL A 177 -21.07 -20.31 8.71
CA VAL A 177 -20.75 -20.89 7.39
C VAL A 177 -20.91 -19.84 6.30
N LYS A 178 -22.03 -19.09 6.28
CA LYS A 178 -22.28 -18.01 5.32
C LYS A 178 -21.17 -16.96 5.36
N ALA A 179 -20.78 -16.51 6.55
CA ALA A 179 -19.69 -15.54 6.74
C ALA A 179 -18.36 -16.05 6.19
N GLN A 180 -18.02 -17.32 6.40
CA GLN A 180 -16.80 -17.92 5.84
C GLN A 180 -16.83 -18.01 4.30
N THR A 181 -17.98 -18.32 3.69
CA THR A 181 -18.12 -18.30 2.21
C THR A 181 -17.90 -16.90 1.65
N LEU A 182 -18.54 -15.88 2.23
CA LEU A 182 -18.36 -14.49 1.81
C LEU A 182 -16.90 -14.04 1.99
N GLU A 183 -16.22 -14.48 3.05
CA GLU A 183 -14.80 -14.18 3.25
C GLU A 183 -13.91 -14.81 2.18
N ARG A 184 -14.19 -16.06 1.75
CA ARG A 184 -13.46 -16.70 0.64
C ARG A 184 -13.70 -15.98 -0.68
N GLU A 185 -14.95 -15.66 -0.99
CA GLU A 185 -15.29 -14.92 -2.23
C GLU A 185 -14.65 -13.53 -2.28
N ALA A 186 -14.59 -12.83 -1.13
CA ALA A 186 -13.89 -11.55 -1.02
C ALA A 186 -12.37 -11.70 -1.24
N LYS A 187 -11.74 -12.77 -0.72
CA LYS A 187 -10.32 -13.07 -0.96
C LYS A 187 -10.05 -13.34 -2.44
N ASP A 188 -10.89 -14.14 -3.09
CA ASP A 188 -10.76 -14.45 -4.51
C ASP A 188 -10.97 -13.23 -5.41
N CYS A 189 -11.87 -12.31 -5.02
CA CYS A 189 -12.04 -11.02 -5.71
C CYS A 189 -10.81 -10.11 -5.54
N ARG A 190 -10.19 -10.09 -4.35
CA ARG A 190 -8.97 -9.33 -4.08
C ARG A 190 -7.80 -9.85 -4.92
N ILE A 191 -7.58 -11.16 -4.96
CA ILE A 191 -6.50 -11.79 -5.76
C ILE A 191 -6.67 -11.43 -7.24
N ARG A 192 -7.87 -11.59 -7.81
CA ARG A 192 -8.15 -11.21 -9.21
C ARG A 192 -7.92 -9.72 -9.47
N THR A 193 -8.24 -8.87 -8.52
CA THR A 193 -8.01 -7.42 -8.64
C THR A 193 -6.51 -7.09 -8.60
N GLU A 194 -5.73 -7.74 -7.73
CA GLU A 194 -4.28 -7.60 -7.67
C GLU A 194 -3.61 -8.08 -8.97
N GLU A 195 -4.05 -9.20 -9.53
CA GLU A 195 -3.57 -9.71 -10.83
C GLU A 195 -3.84 -8.72 -11.96
N CYS A 196 -5.07 -8.20 -12.06
CA CYS A 196 -5.40 -7.16 -13.05
C CYS A 196 -4.58 -5.88 -12.85
N GLN A 197 -4.36 -5.44 -11.61
CA GLN A 197 -3.50 -4.29 -11.30
C GLN A 197 -2.04 -4.53 -11.69
N GLN A 198 -1.51 -5.73 -11.46
CA GLN A 198 -0.15 -6.10 -11.85
C GLN A 198 -0.01 -6.11 -13.38
N GLN A 199 -0.98 -6.64 -14.11
CA GLN A 199 -1.01 -6.59 -15.56
C GLN A 199 -1.06 -5.14 -16.07
N LEU A 200 -1.92 -4.29 -15.48
CA LEU A 200 -2.00 -2.87 -15.82
C LEU A 200 -0.67 -2.15 -15.61
N ARG A 201 0.04 -2.43 -14.49
CA ARG A 201 1.37 -1.86 -14.22
C ARG A 201 2.41 -2.29 -15.24
N LYS A 202 2.39 -3.57 -15.64
CA LYS A 202 3.26 -4.09 -16.71
C LYS A 202 3.00 -3.36 -18.02
N TYR A 203 1.74 -3.31 -18.47
CA TYR A 203 1.36 -2.57 -19.68
C TYR A 203 1.72 -1.08 -19.61
N GLN A 204 1.50 -0.43 -18.47
CA GLN A 204 1.86 0.99 -18.28
C GLN A 204 3.39 1.20 -18.35
N SER A 205 4.18 0.28 -17.80
CA SER A 205 5.64 0.33 -17.87
C SER A 205 6.15 0.12 -19.30
N GLU A 206 5.54 -0.79 -20.05
CA GLU A 206 5.90 -1.10 -21.44
C GLU A 206 5.52 0.05 -22.38
N VAL A 207 4.29 0.56 -22.29
CA VAL A 207 3.82 1.70 -23.07
C VAL A 207 4.60 2.98 -22.72
N SER A 208 4.91 3.22 -21.44
CA SER A 208 5.72 4.39 -21.05
C SER A 208 7.17 4.30 -21.54
N SER A 209 7.75 3.10 -21.57
CA SER A 209 9.07 2.86 -22.17
C SER A 209 9.04 3.09 -23.69
N GLN A 210 8.04 2.56 -24.38
CA GLN A 210 7.83 2.76 -25.81
C GLN A 210 7.54 4.23 -26.16
N LEU A 211 6.78 4.96 -25.33
CA LEU A 211 6.52 6.38 -25.48
C LEU A 211 7.78 7.20 -25.29
N LYS A 212 8.59 6.90 -24.27
CA LYS A 212 9.89 7.58 -24.05
C LYS A 212 10.84 7.34 -25.21
N HIS A 213 10.89 6.11 -25.70
CA HIS A 213 11.69 5.76 -26.87
C HIS A 213 11.21 6.52 -28.12
N SER A 214 9.91 6.49 -28.42
CA SER A 214 9.31 7.18 -29.57
C SER A 214 9.42 8.69 -29.46
N SER A 215 9.27 9.25 -28.26
CA SER A 215 9.43 10.69 -27.98
C SER A 215 10.88 11.13 -28.13
N SER A 216 11.85 10.34 -27.67
CA SER A 216 13.27 10.58 -27.93
C SER A 216 13.58 10.57 -29.43
N VAL A 217 12.97 9.65 -30.18
CA VAL A 217 13.10 9.58 -31.64
C VAL A 217 12.46 10.80 -32.30
N ILE A 218 11.24 11.20 -31.91
CA ILE A 218 10.56 12.38 -32.47
C ILE A 218 11.32 13.67 -32.12
N GLN A 219 11.80 13.82 -30.89
CA GLN A 219 12.58 14.98 -30.47
C GLN A 219 13.94 15.07 -31.18
N GLU A 220 14.53 13.94 -31.55
CA GLU A 220 15.73 13.89 -32.38
C GLU A 220 15.42 14.10 -33.88
N LYS A 221 14.20 13.80 -34.35
CA LYS A 221 13.84 13.72 -35.78
C LYS A 221 12.80 14.73 -36.29
N VAL A 222 12.12 15.54 -35.46
CA VAL A 222 11.03 16.46 -35.91
C VAL A 222 11.16 17.87 -35.31
N PRO A 223 11.40 18.91 -36.14
CA PRO A 223 11.14 20.32 -35.80
C PRO A 223 9.68 20.73 -36.09
N PHE A 224 9.22 21.75 -35.36
CA PHE A 224 7.86 22.33 -35.22
C PHE A 224 6.95 22.37 -36.47
N ASN A 225 5.64 22.10 -36.30
CA ASN A 225 4.63 22.24 -37.36
C ASN A 225 3.29 22.72 -36.75
N ASP A 226 2.82 23.91 -37.14
CA ASP A 226 1.59 24.53 -36.63
C ASP A 226 0.46 24.42 -37.69
N THR A 227 -0.72 23.94 -37.29
CA THR A 227 -1.82 23.59 -38.20
C THR A 227 -2.84 24.70 -38.45
N GLN A 228 -2.80 25.83 -37.74
CA GLN A 228 -3.80 26.90 -37.92
C GLN A 228 -3.32 28.08 -38.77
N LEU A 229 -2.01 28.36 -38.80
CA LEU A 229 -1.45 29.50 -39.53
C LEU A 229 -0.27 29.06 -40.40
N SER A 230 -0.56 28.80 -41.68
CA SER A 230 0.38 28.21 -42.64
C SER A 230 1.63 29.06 -42.92
N ASP A 231 1.55 30.39 -42.76
CA ASP A 231 2.67 31.31 -43.05
C ASP A 231 3.82 31.21 -42.03
N TYR A 232 3.55 30.65 -40.85
CA TYR A 232 4.59 30.36 -39.88
C TYR A 232 5.35 29.07 -40.19
N ASN A 233 4.79 28.17 -41.02
CA ASN A 233 5.48 26.95 -41.46
C ASN A 233 6.56 27.23 -42.53
N SER A 234 6.53 28.39 -43.21
CA SER A 234 7.62 28.87 -44.08
C SER A 234 8.85 29.38 -43.33
N LEU A 235 8.78 29.54 -42.00
CA LEU A 235 9.93 29.80 -41.12
C LEU A 235 10.70 28.52 -40.76
N ASN A 236 10.26 27.34 -41.24
CA ASN A 236 11.00 26.10 -41.09
C ASN A 236 12.26 26.13 -41.97
N VAL A 237 13.41 26.42 -41.34
CA VAL A 237 14.72 26.35 -41.98
C VAL A 237 15.13 24.87 -42.18
N PRO A 238 15.59 24.47 -43.39
CA PRO A 238 16.08 23.12 -43.68
C PRO A 238 17.16 22.67 -42.68
N LEU A 239 17.11 21.39 -42.27
CA LEU A 239 17.96 20.82 -41.23
C LEU A 239 19.46 20.86 -41.59
N HIS A 240 20.14 21.93 -41.21
CA HIS A 240 21.52 21.87 -40.74
C HIS A 240 21.49 22.36 -39.29
N ASN A 241 21.51 21.41 -38.34
CA ASN A 241 21.62 21.59 -36.89
C ASN A 241 21.80 23.07 -36.46
N ARG A 242 20.71 23.77 -36.07
CA ARG A 242 20.71 25.21 -35.77
C ARG A 242 21.78 25.60 -34.75
N ARG A 243 22.11 24.70 -33.83
CA ARG A 243 23.23 24.85 -32.88
C ARG A 243 24.59 24.84 -33.57
N HIS A 244 24.75 24.03 -34.62
CA HIS A 244 25.93 24.00 -35.48
C HIS A 244 26.01 25.21 -36.42
N GLN A 245 24.88 25.67 -36.99
CA GLN A 245 24.84 26.90 -37.80
C GLN A 245 25.20 28.14 -36.97
N LEU A 246 24.63 28.29 -35.76
CA LEU A 246 24.98 29.38 -34.85
C LEU A 246 26.46 29.30 -34.43
N LYS A 247 26.95 28.11 -34.09
CA LYS A 247 28.38 27.91 -33.80
C LYS A 247 29.27 28.22 -35.00
N ALA A 248 28.88 27.83 -36.21
CA ALA A 248 29.64 28.11 -37.43
C ALA A 248 29.66 29.62 -37.72
N ARG A 249 28.54 30.33 -37.51
CA ARG A 249 28.47 31.79 -37.59
C ARG A 249 29.34 32.47 -36.54
N ASP A 250 29.29 32.01 -35.30
CA ASP A 250 30.09 32.58 -34.20
C ASP A 250 31.59 32.34 -34.42
N VAL A 251 31.97 31.16 -34.92
CA VAL A 251 33.36 30.84 -35.28
C VAL A 251 33.82 31.63 -36.50
N ALA A 252 32.98 31.78 -37.52
CA ALA A 252 33.30 32.61 -38.70
C ALA A 252 33.45 34.09 -38.32
N ALA A 253 32.62 34.61 -37.41
CA ALA A 253 32.74 35.97 -36.88
C ALA A 253 34.04 36.16 -36.08
N GLN A 254 34.40 35.20 -35.23
CA GLN A 254 35.66 35.22 -34.50
C GLN A 254 36.87 35.15 -35.45
N ALA A 255 36.84 34.25 -36.43
CA ALA A 255 37.89 34.13 -37.44
C ALA A 255 38.04 35.42 -38.25
N LEU A 256 36.93 36.04 -38.67
CA LEU A 256 36.94 37.33 -39.34
C LEU A 256 37.58 38.41 -38.46
N GLY A 257 37.19 38.54 -37.19
CA GLY A 257 37.78 39.52 -36.27
C GLY A 257 39.29 39.33 -36.05
N PHE A 258 39.75 38.08 -35.97
CA PHE A 258 41.19 37.78 -35.89
C PHE A 258 41.93 38.14 -37.16
N VAL A 259 41.36 37.85 -38.34
CA VAL A 259 41.98 38.17 -39.61
C VAL A 259 42.02 39.68 -39.85
N GLN A 260 40.96 40.42 -39.52
CA GLN A 260 40.96 41.88 -39.59
C GLN A 260 42.04 42.49 -38.69
N SER A 261 42.17 41.96 -37.46
CA SER A 261 43.22 42.38 -36.53
C SER A 261 44.62 42.08 -37.07
N LEU A 262 44.81 40.89 -37.66
CA LEU A 262 46.08 40.45 -38.24
C LEU A 262 46.44 41.27 -39.48
N VAL A 263 45.50 41.46 -40.41
CA VAL A 263 45.68 42.26 -41.63
C VAL A 263 46.01 43.69 -41.26
N SER A 264 45.28 44.30 -40.32
CA SER A 264 45.59 45.64 -39.82
C SER A 264 46.98 45.72 -39.20
N ALA A 265 47.35 44.77 -38.33
CA ALA A 265 48.67 44.74 -37.70
C ALA A 265 49.81 44.56 -38.74
N LEU A 266 49.62 43.68 -39.72
CA LEU A 266 50.61 43.43 -40.78
C LEU A 266 50.72 44.61 -41.75
N LEU A 267 49.61 45.24 -42.14
CA LEU A 267 49.63 46.45 -42.96
C LEU A 267 50.34 47.60 -42.22
N ASN A 268 50.04 47.80 -40.94
CA ASN A 268 50.76 48.78 -40.11
C ASN A 268 52.24 48.44 -40.00
N PHE A 269 52.58 47.16 -39.76
CA PHE A 269 53.96 46.71 -39.72
C PHE A 269 54.69 46.96 -41.06
N HIS A 270 54.06 46.65 -42.20
CA HIS A 270 54.62 46.91 -43.51
C HIS A 270 54.85 48.41 -43.73
N SER A 271 53.85 49.26 -43.45
CA SER A 271 53.98 50.71 -43.60
C SER A 271 55.02 51.34 -42.67
N TYR A 272 55.09 50.93 -41.40
CA TYR A 272 56.11 51.43 -40.49
C TYR A 272 57.51 50.91 -40.84
N THR A 273 57.62 49.64 -41.26
CA THR A 273 58.90 49.08 -41.70
C THR A 273 59.39 49.80 -42.95
N GLU A 274 58.51 50.03 -43.91
CA GLU A 274 58.80 50.81 -45.10
C GLU A 274 59.26 52.23 -44.77
N GLN A 275 58.53 52.96 -43.91
CA GLN A 275 58.95 54.29 -43.46
C GLN A 275 60.34 54.26 -42.82
N ARG A 276 60.64 53.27 -41.97
CA ARG A 276 61.96 53.13 -41.34
C ARG A 276 63.07 52.80 -42.35
N VAL A 277 62.76 52.01 -43.37
CA VAL A 277 63.67 51.66 -44.47
C VAL A 277 63.97 52.88 -45.35
N HIS A 278 63.03 53.84 -45.46
CA HIS A 278 63.19 55.10 -46.20
C HIS A 278 63.81 56.24 -45.37
N ILE A 279 63.71 56.20 -44.04
CA ILE A 279 64.28 57.21 -43.12
C ILE A 279 65.77 56.98 -42.84
N TYR A 280 66.32 55.78 -43.11
CA TYR A 280 67.74 55.49 -42.92
C TYR A 280 68.55 55.86 -44.18
N PRO A 281 69.64 56.66 -44.08
CA PRO A 281 70.43 56.96 -42.89
C PRO A 281 70.16 58.33 -42.25
N LEU A 282 70.49 58.38 -40.95
CA LEU A 282 70.33 59.45 -39.97
C LEU A 282 71.15 60.75 -40.21
N ASP A 283 71.55 61.06 -41.43
CA ASP A 283 72.19 62.35 -41.72
C ASP A 283 71.57 62.98 -42.98
N SER A 284 71.31 64.28 -42.90
CA SER A 284 70.61 65.14 -43.86
C SER A 284 71.22 65.21 -45.28
N SER A 285 72.01 64.24 -45.71
CA SER A 285 72.42 64.04 -47.10
C SER A 285 71.44 63.11 -47.82
N ILE A 286 70.88 63.60 -48.93
CA ILE A 286 70.05 62.82 -49.87
C ILE A 286 70.93 61.74 -50.50
N GLU A 287 71.15 60.62 -49.81
CA GLU A 287 71.68 59.40 -50.41
C GLU A 287 70.51 58.57 -50.95
N ALA A 288 70.69 58.04 -52.16
CA ALA A 288 69.70 57.16 -52.77
C ALA A 288 69.52 55.90 -51.91
N ILE A 289 68.26 55.57 -51.59
CA ILE A 289 67.90 54.36 -50.84
C ILE A 289 68.62 53.16 -51.45
N SER A 290 69.30 52.37 -50.60
CA SER A 290 70.03 51.18 -51.03
C SER A 290 69.16 50.28 -51.94
N PRO A 291 69.70 49.71 -53.02
CA PRO A 291 68.94 48.82 -53.90
C PRO A 291 68.34 47.61 -53.16
N VAL A 292 68.97 47.18 -52.05
CA VAL A 292 68.46 46.12 -51.16
C VAL A 292 67.21 46.59 -50.40
N ASN A 293 67.24 47.82 -49.89
CA ASN A 293 66.12 48.44 -49.19
C ASN A 293 64.94 48.75 -50.13
N LEU A 294 65.20 49.21 -51.36
CA LEU A 294 64.18 49.39 -52.39
C LEU A 294 63.50 48.06 -52.74
N LYS A 295 64.28 46.99 -52.91
CA LYS A 295 63.74 45.64 -53.19
C LYS A 295 62.94 45.08 -52.02
N PHE A 296 63.37 45.36 -50.79
CA PHE A 296 62.62 44.99 -49.58
C PHE A 296 61.28 45.73 -49.49
N SER A 297 61.26 47.05 -49.73
CA SER A 297 60.02 47.84 -49.81
C SER A 297 59.08 47.34 -50.89
N GLN A 298 59.59 46.92 -52.05
CA GLN A 298 58.77 46.29 -53.11
C GLN A 298 58.08 45.01 -52.62
N TYR A 299 58.80 44.15 -51.89
CA TYR A 299 58.19 42.94 -51.32
C TYR A 299 57.17 43.24 -50.22
N LEU A 300 57.36 44.29 -49.42
CA LEU A 300 56.37 44.72 -48.43
C LEU A 300 55.06 45.18 -49.09
N HIS A 301 55.15 45.93 -50.20
CA HIS A 301 53.97 46.34 -50.99
C HIS A 301 53.28 45.17 -51.68
N GLU A 302 54.06 44.26 -52.28
CA GLU A 302 53.55 43.05 -52.91
C GLU A 302 52.76 42.22 -51.87
N ASN A 303 53.31 42.02 -50.67
CA ASN A 303 52.60 41.33 -49.58
C ASN A 303 51.36 42.08 -49.10
N ALA A 304 51.42 43.42 -48.99
CA ALA A 304 50.25 44.23 -48.63
C ALA A 304 49.09 44.10 -49.63
N SER A 305 49.40 43.92 -50.92
CA SER A 305 48.39 43.74 -51.98
C SER A 305 47.59 42.44 -51.85
N TYR A 306 48.16 41.40 -51.23
CA TYR A 306 47.49 40.12 -50.99
C TYR A 306 46.74 40.05 -49.65
N LEU A 307 47.06 40.94 -48.70
CA LEU A 307 46.42 40.99 -47.38
C LEU A 307 45.01 41.59 -47.41
N ARG A 308 44.74 42.57 -48.29
CA ARG A 308 43.40 43.19 -48.40
C ARG A 308 42.34 42.27 -49.04
N PRO A 309 42.62 41.57 -50.15
CA PRO A 309 41.69 40.58 -50.71
C PRO A 309 41.34 39.46 -49.72
N LEU A 310 42.31 39.04 -48.90
CA LEU A 310 42.08 38.04 -47.85
C LEU A 310 41.03 38.50 -46.81
N GLU A 311 41.04 39.79 -46.45
CA GLU A 311 40.04 40.38 -45.56
C GLU A 311 38.66 40.45 -46.25
N GLU A 312 38.62 40.94 -47.49
CA GLU A 312 37.39 41.08 -48.28
C GLU A 312 36.71 39.72 -48.55
N ASP A 313 37.49 38.70 -48.89
CA ASP A 313 37.01 37.33 -49.15
C ASP A 313 36.40 36.68 -47.88
N LEU A 314 37.00 36.91 -46.70
CA LEU A 314 36.47 36.42 -45.42
C LEU A 314 35.24 37.20 -44.95
N LEU A 315 35.18 38.51 -45.23
CA LEU A 315 33.98 39.31 -45.02
C LEU A 315 32.81 38.79 -45.86
N GLN A 316 33.06 38.48 -47.14
CA GLN A 316 32.06 37.92 -48.04
C GLN A 316 31.60 36.52 -47.60
N LEU A 317 32.51 35.70 -47.08
CA LEU A 317 32.18 34.40 -46.49
C LEU A 317 31.28 34.57 -45.24
N HIS A 318 31.63 35.48 -44.34
CA HIS A 318 30.86 35.74 -43.13
C HIS A 318 29.45 36.25 -43.45
N HIS A 319 29.32 37.16 -44.40
CA HIS A 319 28.03 37.67 -44.86
C HIS A 319 27.18 36.56 -45.52
N SER A 320 27.81 35.70 -46.32
CA SER A 320 27.15 34.54 -46.96
C SER A 320 26.66 33.49 -45.97
N ILE A 321 27.33 33.34 -44.81
CA ILE A 321 26.87 32.47 -43.70
C ILE A 321 25.67 33.09 -42.97
N THR A 322 25.49 34.41 -43.06
CA THR A 322 24.52 35.17 -42.25
C THR A 322 23.19 35.41 -42.96
N GLU A 323 23.14 35.44 -44.30
CA GLU A 323 21.92 35.80 -45.07
C GLU A 323 20.93 34.65 -45.37
N ASP A 324 20.99 33.50 -44.70
CA ASP A 324 20.07 32.34 -44.84
C ASP A 324 19.85 31.76 -46.27
N SER A 325 20.38 32.39 -47.33
CA SER A 325 20.34 31.95 -48.74
C SER A 325 21.57 31.11 -49.09
N ILE A 326 21.75 30.02 -48.35
CA ILE A 326 22.91 29.14 -48.49
C ILE A 326 22.72 28.18 -49.68
N THR A 327 23.51 28.38 -50.73
CA THR A 327 23.73 27.35 -51.76
C THR A 327 25.16 26.80 -51.64
N ALA A 328 25.34 25.48 -51.66
CA ALA A 328 26.65 24.82 -51.58
C ALA A 328 27.68 25.33 -52.61
N LEU A 329 27.20 25.89 -53.73
CA LEU A 329 28.01 26.55 -54.75
C LEU A 329 28.75 27.80 -54.21
N LYS A 330 28.08 28.65 -53.41
CA LYS A 330 28.65 29.91 -52.88
C LYS A 330 29.84 29.64 -51.95
N PHE A 331 29.75 28.63 -51.09
CA PHE A 331 30.84 28.23 -50.19
C PHE A 331 32.06 27.69 -50.92
N ARG A 332 31.85 27.00 -52.04
CA ARG A 332 32.95 26.44 -52.83
C ARG A 332 33.75 27.56 -53.49
N THR A 333 33.07 28.53 -54.10
CA THR A 333 33.70 29.67 -54.75
C THR A 333 34.46 30.56 -53.76
N THR A 334 33.90 30.84 -52.58
CA THR A 334 34.60 31.67 -51.57
C THR A 334 35.80 30.96 -50.96
N ASN A 335 35.72 29.64 -50.72
CA ASN A 335 36.88 28.85 -50.27
C ASN A 335 38.00 28.83 -51.32
N ASP A 336 37.66 28.71 -52.61
CA ASP A 336 38.65 28.72 -53.69
C ASP A 336 39.34 30.10 -53.78
N CYS A 337 38.61 31.21 -53.62
CA CYS A 337 39.19 32.56 -53.53
C CYS A 337 40.14 32.70 -52.34
N LEU A 338 39.72 32.28 -51.14
CA LEU A 338 40.55 32.34 -49.93
C LEU A 338 41.84 31.53 -50.06
N LEU A 339 41.74 30.32 -50.61
CA LEU A 339 42.92 29.49 -50.86
C LEU A 339 43.86 30.13 -51.87
N SER A 340 43.33 30.81 -52.89
CA SER A 340 44.16 31.53 -53.87
C SER A 340 44.86 32.75 -53.28
N SER A 341 44.16 33.53 -52.43
CA SER A 341 44.71 34.69 -51.71
C SER A 341 45.79 34.27 -50.71
N LEU A 342 45.55 33.18 -49.95
CA LEU A 342 46.55 32.61 -49.03
C LEU A 342 47.75 31.98 -49.74
N ALA A 343 47.54 31.31 -50.87
CA ALA A 343 48.63 30.75 -51.67
C ALA A 343 49.53 31.87 -52.23
N SER A 344 48.92 32.96 -52.71
CA SER A 344 49.63 34.14 -53.21
C SER A 344 50.44 34.80 -52.08
N LEU A 345 49.83 34.99 -50.91
CA LEU A 345 50.50 35.52 -49.71
C LEU A 345 51.64 34.60 -49.22
N THR A 346 51.45 33.28 -49.28
CA THR A 346 52.49 32.31 -48.90
C THR A 346 53.67 32.40 -49.85
N ASN A 347 53.41 32.54 -51.15
CA ASN A 347 54.45 32.69 -52.15
C ASN A 347 55.21 34.01 -51.99
N SER A 348 54.53 35.12 -51.72
CA SER A 348 55.17 36.43 -51.48
C SER A 348 55.94 36.48 -50.15
N CYS A 349 55.42 35.85 -49.10
CA CYS A 349 56.16 35.62 -47.86
C CYS A 349 57.38 34.72 -48.09
N GLY A 350 57.30 33.73 -48.98
CA GLY A 350 58.42 32.91 -49.43
C GLY A 350 59.50 33.71 -50.16
N LYS A 351 59.11 34.66 -51.01
CA LYS A 351 60.05 35.63 -51.63
C LYS A 351 60.74 36.51 -50.58
N MET A 352 60.00 36.98 -49.56
CA MET A 352 60.59 37.71 -48.43
C MET A 352 61.51 36.84 -47.58
N ALA A 353 61.14 35.59 -47.29
CA ALA A 353 61.95 34.66 -46.52
C ALA A 353 63.24 34.29 -47.24
N THR A 354 63.18 34.04 -48.55
CA THR A 354 64.37 33.80 -49.39
C THR A 354 65.22 35.06 -49.53
N PHE A 355 64.61 36.24 -49.61
CA PHE A 355 65.33 37.51 -49.52
C PHE A 355 66.07 37.66 -48.18
N PHE A 356 65.40 37.35 -47.06
CA PHE A 356 66.03 37.38 -45.73
C PHE A 356 67.11 36.32 -45.56
N SER A 357 66.95 35.11 -46.10
CA SER A 357 67.99 34.07 -46.04
C SER A 357 69.20 34.42 -46.88
N ASN A 358 69.00 35.02 -48.05
CA ASN A 358 70.09 35.40 -48.96
C ASN A 358 70.83 36.65 -48.45
N ASN A 359 70.18 37.47 -47.62
CA ASN A 359 70.78 38.64 -46.97
C ASN A 359 70.96 38.41 -45.46
N LEU A 360 70.93 37.15 -45.00
CA LEU A 360 70.94 36.82 -43.57
C LEU A 360 72.25 37.23 -42.93
N ASP A 361 73.38 37.09 -43.63
CA ASP A 361 74.68 37.50 -43.12
C ASP A 361 74.78 39.03 -42.94
N PHE A 362 74.03 39.80 -43.74
CA PHE A 362 73.91 41.26 -43.62
C PHE A 362 72.93 41.69 -42.52
N LEU A 363 71.90 40.90 -42.26
CA LEU A 363 70.86 41.19 -41.25
C LEU A 363 71.16 40.61 -39.86
N ALA A 364 71.92 39.50 -39.81
CA ALA A 364 72.31 38.77 -38.61
C ALA A 364 73.71 39.18 -38.11
N SER A 365 74.43 40.04 -38.82
CA SER A 365 75.58 40.74 -38.29
C SER A 365 75.14 41.82 -37.27
N CYS A 366 74.65 41.35 -36.13
CA CYS A 366 74.62 42.05 -34.86
C CYS A 366 75.14 41.07 -33.79
N PRO A 367 75.99 41.52 -32.86
CA PRO A 367 76.86 40.64 -32.08
C PRO A 367 76.07 39.88 -31.02
N GLY A 368 76.14 38.55 -31.09
CA GLY A 368 75.86 37.69 -29.95
C GLY A 368 74.62 36.83 -30.12
N TYR A 369 74.71 35.75 -30.88
CA TYR A 369 74.04 34.49 -30.55
C TYR A 369 74.74 33.36 -31.31
N SER A 370 75.43 32.48 -30.57
CA SER A 370 76.12 31.30 -31.09
C SER A 370 75.51 30.03 -30.47
N PRO A 371 75.53 28.88 -31.16
CA PRO A 371 74.58 27.78 -30.97
C PRO A 371 75.05 26.77 -29.91
N ARG A 372 75.34 27.22 -28.69
CA ARG A 372 75.62 26.31 -27.56
C ARG A 372 74.76 26.63 -26.34
N GLY A 373 73.70 25.83 -26.20
CA GLY A 373 73.04 25.53 -24.93
C GLY A 373 71.89 26.46 -24.57
N GLY A 374 70.65 26.02 -24.84
CA GLY A 374 69.44 26.62 -24.29
C GLY A 374 68.33 25.57 -24.17
N PHE A 375 67.79 25.43 -22.95
CA PHE A 375 66.85 24.40 -22.52
C PHE A 375 65.53 24.38 -23.33
N LEU A 376 65.03 23.18 -23.65
CA LEU A 376 63.67 22.97 -24.17
C LEU A 376 62.63 23.21 -23.07
N ASN A 377 61.57 23.95 -23.41
CA ASN A 377 60.49 24.28 -22.47
C ASN A 377 59.53 23.08 -22.28
N PRO A 378 59.29 22.61 -21.03
CA PRO A 378 58.49 21.41 -20.73
C PRO A 378 57.05 21.41 -21.27
N ARG A 379 56.46 22.60 -21.49
CA ARG A 379 55.08 22.76 -22.00
C ARG A 379 54.85 22.31 -23.44
N GLN A 380 55.90 22.21 -24.25
CA GLN A 380 55.79 21.74 -25.63
C GLN A 380 55.75 20.20 -25.73
N ALA A 381 56.22 19.47 -24.71
CA ALA A 381 56.17 18.01 -24.69
C ALA A 381 54.77 17.47 -24.33
N ASP A 382 54.03 18.16 -23.46
CA ASP A 382 52.69 17.74 -23.03
C ASP A 382 51.61 17.91 -24.11
N SER A 383 51.71 18.95 -24.94
CA SER A 383 50.74 19.22 -26.02
C SER A 383 50.77 18.16 -27.12
N VAL A 384 51.94 17.58 -27.38
CA VAL A 384 52.13 16.52 -28.37
C VAL A 384 51.49 15.20 -27.90
N MET A 385 51.56 14.90 -26.59
CA MET A 385 50.99 13.67 -26.03
C MET A 385 49.45 13.71 -25.90
N GLU A 386 48.87 14.89 -25.63
CA GLU A 386 47.43 15.14 -25.61
C GLU A 386 46.80 14.93 -27.01
N ASN A 387 47.46 15.44 -28.05
CA ASN A 387 47.00 15.29 -29.44
C ASN A 387 47.04 13.83 -29.91
N LYS A 388 48.02 13.04 -29.44
CA LYS A 388 48.12 11.61 -29.73
C LYS A 388 46.96 10.80 -29.12
N ARG A 389 46.51 11.13 -27.91
CA ARG A 389 45.34 10.48 -27.27
C ARG A 389 44.03 10.80 -28.00
N ARG A 390 43.85 12.05 -28.44
CA ARG A 390 42.64 12.48 -29.17
C ARG A 390 42.49 11.78 -30.52
N ALA A 391 43.60 11.62 -31.25
CA ALA A 391 43.61 10.88 -32.52
C ALA A 391 43.24 9.40 -32.32
N ALA A 392 43.70 8.76 -31.24
CA ALA A 392 43.36 7.36 -30.93
C ALA A 392 41.87 7.17 -30.59
N THR A 393 41.27 8.11 -29.84
CA THR A 393 39.83 8.10 -29.50
C THR A 393 38.94 8.38 -30.70
N TYR A 394 39.38 9.24 -31.61
CA TYR A 394 38.67 9.51 -32.87
C TYR A 394 38.63 8.28 -33.79
N MET A 395 39.74 7.54 -33.87
CA MET A 395 39.78 6.31 -34.66
C MET A 395 38.93 5.16 -34.08
N SER A 396 38.64 5.16 -32.78
CA SER A 396 37.78 4.14 -32.15
C SER A 396 36.28 4.44 -32.29
N THR A 397 35.89 5.72 -32.43
CA THR A 397 34.48 6.12 -32.61
C THR A 397 33.97 5.92 -34.02
N ILE A 398 34.82 6.04 -35.04
CA ILE A 398 34.44 5.83 -36.46
C ILE A 398 34.23 4.34 -36.79
N ARG A 399 34.82 3.42 -36.01
CA ARG A 399 34.70 1.97 -36.25
C ARG A 399 33.41 1.33 -35.72
N LYS A 400 32.50 2.08 -35.07
CA LYS A 400 31.21 1.54 -34.62
C LYS A 400 30.19 1.53 -35.75
N VAL A 401 29.74 0.32 -36.11
CA VAL A 401 28.76 0.06 -37.17
C VAL A 401 27.39 0.68 -36.81
N ARG A 402 26.77 1.35 -37.80
CA ARG A 402 25.49 2.07 -37.72
C ARG A 402 24.32 1.07 -37.73
N SER A 403 23.32 1.28 -36.88
CA SER A 403 22.08 0.47 -36.89
C SER A 403 21.13 0.93 -38.01
N GLU A 404 20.49 -0.03 -38.66
CA GLU A 404 19.62 0.19 -39.83
C GLU A 404 18.28 0.84 -39.47
N SER A 405 17.73 1.56 -40.45
CA SER A 405 16.47 2.31 -40.36
C SER A 405 15.23 1.42 -40.53
N VAL A 406 14.22 1.67 -39.71
CA VAL A 406 12.91 0.98 -39.75
C VAL A 406 12.03 1.55 -40.86
N SER A 407 11.34 0.66 -41.58
CA SER A 407 10.55 1.02 -42.76
C SER A 407 9.21 1.68 -42.40
N TYR A 408 8.66 2.49 -43.30
CA TYR A 408 7.37 3.17 -43.10
C TYR A 408 6.21 2.19 -42.79
N ARG A 409 6.25 0.99 -43.37
CA ARG A 409 5.26 -0.06 -43.10
C ARG A 409 5.28 -0.51 -41.63
N GLU A 410 6.47 -0.67 -41.05
CA GLU A 410 6.64 -1.02 -39.64
C GLU A 410 6.22 0.13 -38.72
N ALA A 411 6.48 1.38 -39.12
CA ALA A 411 6.03 2.55 -38.36
C ALA A 411 4.49 2.64 -38.26
N VAL A 412 3.78 2.32 -39.35
CA VAL A 412 2.30 2.29 -39.36
C VAL A 412 1.74 1.12 -38.55
N ALA A 413 2.37 -0.06 -38.63
CA ALA A 413 2.00 -1.21 -37.80
C ALA A 413 2.16 -0.90 -36.30
N ASN A 414 3.28 -0.27 -35.92
CA ASN A 414 3.54 0.16 -34.54
C ASN A 414 2.50 1.17 -34.04
N ARG A 415 2.03 2.09 -34.91
CA ARG A 415 0.96 3.04 -34.55
C ARG A 415 -0.36 2.33 -34.26
N HIS A 416 -0.74 1.35 -35.08
CA HIS A 416 -1.96 0.58 -34.87
C HIS A 416 -1.92 -0.23 -33.56
N ILE A 417 -0.76 -0.86 -33.26
CA ILE A 417 -0.54 -1.59 -32.02
C ILE A 417 -0.68 -0.66 -30.80
N LEU A 418 -0.15 0.56 -30.88
CA LEU A 418 -0.29 1.55 -29.80
C LEU A 418 -1.76 1.91 -29.55
N THR A 419 -2.55 2.17 -30.60
CA THR A 419 -3.99 2.46 -30.46
C THR A 419 -4.79 1.30 -29.88
N SER A 420 -4.56 0.06 -30.35
CA SER A 420 -5.23 -1.12 -29.78
C SER A 420 -4.79 -1.38 -28.33
N SER A 421 -3.51 -1.10 -28.01
CA SER A 421 -2.99 -1.26 -26.65
C SER A 421 -3.52 -0.19 -25.70
N THR A 422 -3.84 1.02 -26.19
CA THR A 422 -4.50 2.06 -25.39
C THR A 422 -5.95 1.71 -25.07
N GLU A 423 -6.69 1.15 -26.03
CA GLU A 423 -8.08 0.70 -25.84
C GLU A 423 -8.13 -0.49 -24.86
N SER A 424 -7.21 -1.45 -24.99
CA SER A 424 -7.09 -2.57 -24.07
C SER A 424 -6.75 -2.11 -22.64
N ARG A 425 -5.85 -1.13 -22.48
CA ARG A 425 -5.52 -0.53 -21.17
C ARG A 425 -6.73 0.12 -20.52
N GLU A 426 -7.55 0.81 -21.30
CA GLU A 426 -8.76 1.49 -20.82
C GLU A 426 -9.82 0.47 -20.37
N GLY A 427 -10.01 -0.61 -21.15
CA GLY A 427 -10.86 -1.74 -20.74
C GLY A 427 -10.41 -2.41 -19.45
N LEU A 428 -9.10 -2.69 -19.30
CA LEU A 428 -8.51 -3.22 -18.06
C LEU A 428 -8.70 -2.28 -16.86
N MET A 429 -8.54 -0.97 -17.07
CA MET A 429 -8.73 0.03 -16.02
C MET A 429 -10.19 0.10 -15.54
N GLN A 430 -11.13 -0.01 -16.48
CA GLN A 430 -12.55 -0.04 -16.18
C GLN A 430 -12.94 -1.33 -15.44
N GLN A 431 -12.37 -2.47 -15.83
CA GLN A 431 -12.57 -3.75 -15.14
C GLN A 431 -12.02 -3.74 -13.71
N VAL A 432 -10.85 -3.12 -13.48
CA VAL A 432 -10.28 -2.92 -12.14
C VAL A 432 -11.15 -1.97 -11.29
N ALA A 433 -11.69 -0.91 -11.88
CA ALA A 433 -12.59 -0.01 -11.17
C ALA A 433 -13.89 -0.72 -10.74
N GLN A 434 -14.49 -1.49 -11.64
CA GLN A 434 -15.69 -2.29 -11.34
C GLN A 434 -15.42 -3.37 -10.28
N SER A 435 -14.26 -4.04 -10.33
CA SER A 435 -13.91 -5.04 -9.34
C SER A 435 -13.65 -4.41 -7.96
N GLN A 436 -13.01 -3.24 -7.91
CA GLN A 436 -12.78 -2.50 -6.67
C GLN A 436 -14.09 -2.03 -6.03
N GLU A 437 -15.04 -1.53 -6.83
CA GLU A 437 -16.36 -1.13 -6.35
C GLU A 437 -17.13 -2.33 -5.78
N LYS A 438 -17.07 -3.48 -6.47
CA LYS A 438 -17.67 -4.73 -5.98
C LYS A 438 -17.05 -5.17 -4.65
N ILE A 439 -15.73 -5.05 -4.50
CA ILE A 439 -15.03 -5.35 -3.24
C ILE A 439 -15.54 -4.45 -2.11
N SER A 440 -15.66 -3.14 -2.35
CA SER A 440 -16.15 -2.20 -1.33
C SER A 440 -17.59 -2.50 -0.90
N ARG A 441 -18.47 -2.91 -1.82
CA ARG A 441 -19.83 -3.36 -1.46
C ARG A 441 -19.82 -4.62 -0.60
N LEU A 442 -19.02 -5.62 -0.98
CA LEU A 442 -18.86 -6.85 -0.20
C LEU A 442 -18.25 -6.61 1.19
N GLU A 443 -17.35 -5.63 1.32
CA GLU A 443 -16.79 -5.22 2.61
C GLU A 443 -17.84 -4.57 3.51
N GLN A 444 -18.71 -3.71 2.97
CA GLN A 444 -19.84 -3.12 3.70
C GLN A 444 -20.84 -4.18 4.14
N GLU A 445 -21.19 -5.13 3.27
CA GLU A 445 -22.09 -6.24 3.62
C GLU A 445 -21.47 -7.13 4.71
N LYS A 446 -20.16 -7.41 4.64
CA LYS A 446 -19.46 -8.15 5.69
C LYS A 446 -19.55 -7.44 7.04
N GLU A 447 -19.33 -6.12 7.07
CA GLU A 447 -19.45 -5.32 8.30
C GLU A 447 -20.87 -5.34 8.85
N HIS A 448 -21.88 -5.20 7.98
CA HIS A 448 -23.29 -5.31 8.34
C HIS A 448 -23.59 -6.65 9.05
N TRP A 449 -23.23 -7.77 8.42
CA TRP A 449 -23.49 -9.10 8.99
C TRP A 449 -22.67 -9.39 10.26
N LEU A 450 -21.47 -8.83 10.40
CA LEU A 450 -20.67 -8.94 11.62
C LEU A 450 -21.36 -8.23 12.80
N LEU A 451 -21.90 -7.03 12.56
CA LEU A 451 -22.65 -6.29 13.58
C LEU A 451 -23.93 -7.03 13.99
N GLU A 452 -24.62 -7.64 13.03
CA GLU A 452 -25.83 -8.42 13.29
C GLU A 452 -25.54 -9.69 14.10
N ALA A 453 -24.43 -10.37 13.82
CA ALA A 453 -23.96 -11.51 14.62
C ALA A 453 -23.59 -11.09 16.06
N GLN A 454 -22.93 -9.95 16.24
CA GLN A 454 -22.62 -9.39 17.56
C GLN A 454 -23.89 -9.04 18.34
N LEU A 455 -24.89 -8.45 17.67
CA LEU A 455 -26.19 -8.16 18.27
C LEU A 455 -26.88 -9.46 18.75
N GLY A 456 -26.87 -10.50 17.91
CA GLY A 456 -27.38 -11.82 18.27
C GLY A 456 -26.68 -12.43 19.49
N GLN A 457 -25.35 -12.27 19.60
CA GLN A 457 -24.59 -12.73 20.76
C GLN A 457 -24.98 -11.99 22.05
N VAL A 458 -25.20 -10.67 21.97
CA VAL A 458 -25.67 -9.87 23.11
C VAL A 458 -27.09 -10.29 23.53
N HIS A 459 -27.98 -10.57 22.58
CA HIS A 459 -29.32 -11.09 22.88
C HIS A 459 -29.26 -12.45 23.58
N LEU A 460 -28.42 -13.37 23.08
CA LEU A 460 -28.21 -14.67 23.70
C LEU A 460 -27.72 -14.53 25.14
N GLN A 461 -26.72 -13.68 25.40
CA GLN A 461 -26.21 -13.42 26.75
C GLN A 461 -27.28 -12.87 27.69
N LYS A 462 -28.12 -11.95 27.22
CA LYS A 462 -29.23 -11.39 28.01
C LYS A 462 -30.26 -12.46 28.37
N GLU A 463 -30.62 -13.33 27.43
CA GLU A 463 -31.55 -14.43 27.72
C GLU A 463 -30.93 -15.49 28.64
N THR A 464 -29.65 -15.82 28.47
CA THR A 464 -28.93 -16.71 29.41
C THR A 464 -28.90 -16.12 30.83
N GLN A 465 -28.72 -14.80 30.96
CA GLN A 465 -28.79 -14.13 32.27
C GLN A 465 -30.20 -14.14 32.86
N ARG A 466 -31.25 -13.95 32.04
CA ARG A 466 -32.65 -14.08 32.49
C ARG A 466 -32.95 -15.49 32.98
N ILE A 467 -32.51 -16.51 32.25
CA ILE A 467 -32.66 -17.92 32.67
C ILE A 467 -31.97 -18.15 34.01
N ALA A 468 -30.72 -17.69 34.17
CA ALA A 468 -30.00 -17.81 35.45
C ALA A 468 -30.68 -17.05 36.60
N GLN A 469 -31.31 -15.90 36.34
CA GLN A 469 -32.08 -15.15 37.35
C GLN A 469 -33.35 -15.89 37.76
N LEU A 470 -34.06 -16.50 36.81
CA LEU A 470 -35.26 -17.31 37.08
C LEU A 470 -34.89 -18.60 37.83
N GLU A 471 -33.80 -19.27 37.44
CA GLU A 471 -33.27 -20.44 38.16
C GLU A 471 -32.85 -20.08 39.60
N ALA A 472 -32.18 -18.93 39.79
CA ALA A 472 -31.82 -18.43 41.11
C ALA A 472 -33.07 -18.18 41.99
N GLN A 473 -34.12 -17.60 41.41
CA GLN A 473 -35.41 -17.40 42.09
C GLN A 473 -36.09 -18.72 42.47
N ILE A 474 -35.93 -19.77 41.67
CA ILE A 474 -36.45 -21.11 41.96
C ILE A 474 -35.63 -21.80 43.07
N THR A 475 -34.30 -21.67 43.08
CA THR A 475 -33.44 -22.25 44.13
C THR A 475 -33.50 -21.51 45.48
N ALA A 476 -33.89 -20.24 45.51
CA ALA A 476 -33.85 -19.41 46.72
C ALA A 476 -35.05 -19.59 47.67
N GLY A 477 -36.09 -20.35 47.29
CA GLY A 477 -37.19 -20.72 48.19
C GLY A 477 -37.94 -19.56 48.85
N GLY A 478 -38.97 -19.05 48.16
CA GLY A 478 -40.16 -18.40 48.75
C GLY A 478 -40.28 -16.88 48.57
N PRO A 479 -41.40 -16.23 48.98
CA PRO A 479 -42.77 -16.70 49.22
C PRO A 479 -43.77 -16.14 48.18
N ALA A 480 -45.03 -16.57 48.27
CA ALA A 480 -46.16 -16.01 47.54
C ALA A 480 -46.51 -14.59 48.01
N GLU A 481 -46.65 -13.65 47.07
CA GLU A 481 -47.62 -12.55 47.20
C GLU A 481 -48.37 -12.34 45.87
N THR A 482 -49.67 -12.54 45.97
CA THR A 482 -50.77 -12.14 45.09
C THR A 482 -50.92 -10.62 45.02
N HIS A 483 -51.09 -10.03 43.83
CA HIS A 483 -52.37 -9.44 43.38
C HIS A 483 -52.27 -8.66 42.06
N SER A 484 -53.23 -8.97 41.16
CA SER A 484 -54.09 -8.06 40.36
C SER A 484 -53.43 -7.17 39.27
N THR A 485 -53.99 -6.92 38.07
CA THR A 485 -55.38 -6.90 37.56
C THR A 485 -55.40 -7.06 36.03
N ALA A 486 -56.57 -7.50 35.53
CA ALA A 486 -57.10 -7.49 34.17
C ALA A 486 -56.71 -6.28 33.28
N ASP A 487 -56.54 -6.50 31.96
CA ASP A 487 -57.61 -6.32 30.96
C ASP A 487 -57.12 -6.79 29.57
N GLY A 488 -58.02 -7.34 28.75
CA GLY A 488 -57.76 -7.76 27.35
C GLY A 488 -57.68 -6.57 26.37
N PRO A 489 -57.81 -6.75 25.04
CA PRO A 489 -58.13 -7.96 24.26
C PRO A 489 -57.17 -8.23 23.07
N ASP A 490 -57.41 -9.32 22.34
CA ASP A 490 -56.89 -9.62 21.00
C ASP A 490 -57.03 -8.42 20.03
N PRO A 491 -56.18 -8.39 18.98
CA PRO A 491 -56.79 -8.41 17.65
C PRO A 491 -56.06 -9.33 16.66
N ASP A 492 -56.87 -10.23 16.11
CA ASP A 492 -57.05 -10.56 14.70
C ASP A 492 -55.92 -10.27 13.70
N CYS A 493 -55.56 -11.36 13.03
CA CYS A 493 -55.00 -11.39 11.69
C CYS A 493 -55.87 -10.58 10.73
N ALA A 494 -55.32 -9.49 10.19
CA ALA A 494 -55.89 -8.80 9.04
C ALA A 494 -55.29 -9.39 7.76
N ASP A 495 -56.13 -10.15 7.06
CA ASP A 495 -55.97 -10.54 5.65
C ASP A 495 -55.78 -9.29 4.78
N ALA A 496 -54.74 -9.30 3.96
CA ALA A 496 -54.52 -8.31 2.91
C ALA A 496 -55.25 -8.75 1.64
N PRO A 497 -56.07 -7.89 1.00
CA PRO A 497 -56.78 -8.25 -0.22
C PRO A 497 -55.88 -8.11 -1.45
N GLU A 498 -55.83 -9.17 -2.27
CA GLU A 498 -55.32 -9.14 -3.64
C GLU A 498 -56.12 -8.17 -4.52
N PRO A 499 -55.48 -7.42 -5.43
CA PRO A 499 -56.16 -6.77 -6.53
C PRO A 499 -56.13 -7.66 -7.79
N LEU A 500 -57.30 -7.97 -8.31
CA LEU A 500 -57.52 -8.46 -9.67
C LEU A 500 -58.04 -7.32 -10.57
N GLN A 501 -57.80 -7.50 -11.87
CA GLN A 501 -58.43 -6.87 -13.05
C GLN A 501 -57.81 -5.53 -13.52
N ASP A 502 -57.46 -5.29 -14.80
CA ASP A 502 -57.99 -5.87 -16.05
C ASP A 502 -57.01 -5.83 -17.24
N SER A 503 -57.16 -6.84 -18.12
CA SER A 503 -56.67 -6.88 -19.50
C SER A 503 -57.78 -6.46 -20.47
N SER A 504 -57.54 -5.42 -21.27
CA SER A 504 -58.44 -4.95 -22.34
C SER A 504 -58.34 -5.84 -23.59
N VAL A 505 -59.48 -6.32 -24.09
CA VAL A 505 -59.61 -6.97 -25.41
C VAL A 505 -60.65 -6.23 -26.26
N ILE A 506 -60.22 -5.92 -27.47
CA ILE A 506 -60.84 -5.23 -28.61
C ILE A 506 -62.19 -5.82 -29.05
N GLY A 507 -63.11 -4.94 -29.50
CA GLY A 507 -64.36 -5.30 -30.20
C GLY A 507 -64.69 -4.36 -31.37
N MET A 508 -64.52 -4.89 -32.60
CA MET A 508 -65.12 -4.59 -33.91
C MET A 508 -65.70 -3.21 -34.29
N LEU A 509 -65.21 -2.72 -35.43
CA LEU A 509 -65.65 -1.58 -36.20
C LEU A 509 -66.78 -1.98 -37.19
N THR A 510 -67.92 -1.29 -37.16
CA THR A 510 -68.87 -1.24 -38.30
C THR A 510 -69.19 0.22 -38.60
N ILE A 511 -68.87 0.66 -39.82
CA ILE A 511 -68.96 2.04 -40.29
C ILE A 511 -70.43 2.35 -40.63
N THR A 512 -71.03 3.38 -40.01
CA THR A 512 -72.30 3.98 -40.44
C THR A 512 -72.19 5.51 -40.35
N PRO A 513 -72.52 6.29 -41.40
CA PRO A 513 -72.34 7.73 -41.41
C PRO A 513 -73.58 8.43 -40.83
N CYS A 514 -73.44 9.17 -39.74
CA CYS A 514 -74.52 10.02 -39.23
C CYS A 514 -73.99 11.11 -38.28
N SER A 515 -74.36 12.37 -38.56
CA SER A 515 -74.34 13.57 -37.71
C SER A 515 -73.51 13.49 -36.41
N GLU A 516 -72.37 14.18 -36.35
CA GLU A 516 -71.57 14.31 -35.11
C GLU A 516 -72.47 14.80 -33.96
N SER A 517 -72.64 13.96 -32.95
CA SER A 517 -73.37 14.31 -31.73
C SER A 517 -72.56 15.33 -30.93
N ALA A 518 -73.19 16.21 -30.15
CA ALA A 518 -72.49 17.12 -29.23
C ALA A 518 -71.50 16.36 -28.31
N ALA A 519 -71.79 15.09 -28.02
CA ALA A 519 -70.91 14.20 -27.28
C ALA A 519 -69.60 13.84 -28.03
N ASP A 520 -69.63 13.72 -29.36
CA ASP A 520 -68.45 13.43 -30.17
C ASP A 520 -67.52 14.65 -30.25
N GLN A 521 -68.11 15.85 -30.31
CA GLN A 521 -67.37 17.11 -30.27
C GLN A 521 -66.68 17.33 -28.91
N GLU A 522 -67.38 17.08 -27.80
CA GLU A 522 -66.79 17.12 -26.46
C GLU A 522 -65.68 16.07 -26.31
N SER A 523 -65.87 14.85 -26.82
CA SER A 523 -64.85 13.80 -26.77
C SER A 523 -63.56 14.17 -27.54
N ARG A 524 -63.70 14.81 -28.71
CA ARG A 524 -62.58 15.31 -29.52
C ARG A 524 -61.83 16.43 -28.82
N GLU A 525 -62.56 17.36 -28.21
CA GLU A 525 -61.95 18.44 -27.42
C GLU A 525 -61.24 17.91 -26.17
N HIS A 526 -61.81 16.92 -25.49
CA HIS A 526 -61.16 16.23 -24.37
C HIS A 526 -59.86 15.55 -24.79
N LEU A 527 -59.85 14.88 -25.94
CA LEU A 527 -58.65 14.20 -26.44
C LEU A 527 -57.54 15.20 -26.84
N ILE A 528 -57.91 16.31 -27.47
CA ILE A 528 -56.97 17.39 -27.81
C ILE A 528 -56.40 18.02 -26.54
N LYS A 529 -57.24 18.34 -25.55
CA LYS A 529 -56.80 18.87 -24.25
C LYS A 529 -55.89 17.89 -23.54
N HIS A 530 -56.24 16.61 -23.52
CA HIS A 530 -55.42 15.56 -22.92
C HIS A 530 -54.05 15.44 -23.59
N HIS A 531 -54.00 15.45 -24.93
CA HIS A 531 -52.74 15.41 -25.67
C HIS A 531 -51.84 16.61 -25.35
N TYR A 532 -52.38 17.84 -25.39
CA TYR A 532 -51.59 19.02 -25.07
C TYR A 532 -51.19 19.10 -23.60
N MET A 533 -52.08 18.71 -22.67
CA MET A 533 -51.75 18.62 -21.24
C MET A 533 -50.65 17.58 -20.99
N SER A 534 -50.73 16.41 -21.63
CA SER A 534 -49.70 15.37 -21.54
C SER A 534 -48.38 15.84 -22.16
N ARG A 535 -48.42 16.61 -23.24
CA ARG A 535 -47.20 17.17 -23.85
C ARG A 535 -46.58 18.25 -22.98
N VAL A 536 -47.39 19.09 -22.36
CA VAL A 536 -46.93 20.11 -21.41
C VAL A 536 -46.33 19.45 -20.18
N SER A 537 -46.93 18.39 -19.63
CA SER A 537 -46.37 17.68 -18.48
C SER A 537 -45.04 16.99 -18.83
N GLU A 538 -44.94 16.36 -20.01
CA GLU A 538 -43.71 15.75 -20.50
C GLU A 538 -42.58 16.78 -20.66
N LEU A 539 -42.84 17.90 -21.35
CA LEU A 539 -41.84 18.97 -21.52
C LEU A 539 -41.44 19.60 -20.18
N THR A 540 -42.39 19.73 -19.25
CA THR A 540 -42.12 20.23 -17.89
C THR A 540 -41.17 19.28 -17.14
N SER A 541 -41.42 17.96 -17.22
CA SER A 541 -40.55 16.96 -16.62
C SER A 541 -39.15 16.95 -17.23
N GLN A 542 -39.05 17.05 -18.56
CA GLN A 542 -37.77 17.15 -19.26
C GLN A 542 -36.98 18.39 -18.82
N LEU A 543 -37.64 19.55 -18.73
CA LEU A 543 -37.02 20.80 -18.27
C LEU A 543 -36.50 20.66 -16.82
N GLN A 544 -37.32 20.12 -15.91
CA GLN A 544 -36.92 19.88 -14.52
C GLN A 544 -35.72 18.93 -14.42
N MET A 545 -35.68 17.88 -15.23
CA MET A 545 -34.55 16.95 -15.28
C MET A 545 -33.29 17.60 -15.84
N CYS A 546 -33.42 18.46 -16.86
CA CYS A 546 -32.31 19.24 -17.40
C CYS A 546 -31.77 20.25 -16.38
N ASP A 547 -32.64 20.97 -15.67
CA ASP A 547 -32.26 21.92 -14.63
C ASP A 547 -31.57 21.23 -13.45
N SER A 548 -32.10 20.08 -13.00
CA SER A 548 -31.46 19.26 -11.95
C SER A 548 -30.05 18.82 -12.35
N LYS A 549 -29.87 18.35 -13.58
CA LYS A 549 -28.54 18.00 -14.12
C LYS A 549 -27.60 19.20 -14.20
N ALA A 550 -28.09 20.35 -14.63
CA ALA A 550 -27.29 21.57 -14.70
C ALA A 550 -26.80 22.00 -13.31
N VAL A 551 -27.67 21.95 -12.30
CA VAL A 551 -27.31 22.23 -10.90
C VAL A 551 -26.27 21.23 -10.38
N GLN A 552 -26.44 19.94 -10.69
CA GLN A 552 -25.50 18.89 -10.29
C GLN A 552 -24.11 19.11 -10.91
N PHE A 553 -24.03 19.35 -12.22
CA PHE A 553 -22.76 19.67 -12.87
C PHE A 553 -22.11 20.93 -12.31
N HIS A 554 -22.90 21.96 -11.99
CA HIS A 554 -22.37 23.17 -11.37
C HIS A 554 -21.82 22.90 -9.96
N ALA A 555 -22.46 22.02 -9.18
CA ALA A 555 -21.95 21.58 -7.88
C ALA A 555 -20.65 20.77 -8.02
N GLU A 556 -20.58 19.85 -8.99
CA GLU A 556 -19.38 19.06 -9.28
C GLU A 556 -18.21 19.93 -9.73
N CYS A 557 -18.42 20.85 -10.67
CA CYS A 557 -17.40 21.81 -11.11
C CYS A 557 -16.85 22.62 -9.94
N ARG A 558 -17.70 23.08 -9.02
CA ARG A 558 -17.26 23.80 -7.80
C ARG A 558 -16.48 22.90 -6.85
N ALA A 559 -16.90 21.64 -6.66
CA ALA A 559 -16.18 20.69 -5.82
C ALA A 559 -14.79 20.39 -6.40
N VAL A 560 -14.69 20.19 -7.71
CA VAL A 560 -13.43 19.97 -8.42
C VAL A 560 -12.53 21.21 -8.32
N ALA A 561 -13.05 22.41 -8.55
CA ALA A 561 -12.29 23.65 -8.41
C ALA A 561 -11.70 23.82 -7.00
N LYS A 562 -12.46 23.50 -5.95
CA LYS A 562 -11.97 23.53 -4.56
C LYS A 562 -10.87 22.49 -4.33
N ARG A 563 -11.04 21.26 -4.83
CA ARG A 563 -10.00 20.21 -4.72
C ARG A 563 -8.72 20.60 -5.46
N LEU A 564 -8.84 21.20 -6.63
CA LEU A 564 -7.71 21.69 -7.41
C LEU A 564 -6.95 22.79 -6.66
N ALA A 565 -7.65 23.78 -6.11
CA ALA A 565 -7.02 24.85 -5.33
C ALA A 565 -6.26 24.31 -4.09
N MET A 566 -6.83 23.31 -3.38
CA MET A 566 -6.15 22.67 -2.25
C MET A 566 -4.92 21.87 -2.71
N ALA A 567 -5.02 21.18 -3.85
CA ALA A 567 -3.91 20.45 -4.45
C ALA A 567 -2.78 21.40 -4.89
N GLU A 568 -3.12 22.52 -5.53
CA GLU A 568 -2.17 23.56 -5.93
C GLU A 568 -1.42 24.13 -4.72
N LYS A 569 -2.13 24.48 -3.64
CA LYS A 569 -1.51 24.93 -2.40
C LYS A 569 -0.55 23.89 -1.82
N SER A 570 -0.93 22.61 -1.82
CA SER A 570 -0.04 21.53 -1.35
C SER A 570 1.18 21.32 -2.24
N ARG A 571 1.02 21.52 -3.56
CA ARG A 571 2.13 21.45 -4.52
C ARG A 571 3.11 22.59 -4.27
N GLU A 572 2.60 23.81 -4.01
CA GLU A 572 3.43 24.97 -3.67
C GLU A 572 4.26 24.72 -2.40
N THR A 573 3.63 24.27 -1.32
CA THR A 573 4.35 23.97 -0.07
C THR A 573 5.43 22.89 -0.26
N LEU A 574 5.12 21.81 -0.99
CA LEU A 574 6.11 20.76 -1.28
C LEU A 574 7.25 21.28 -2.18
N THR A 575 6.98 22.20 -3.10
CA THR A 575 8.04 22.80 -3.92
C THR A 575 8.95 23.70 -3.11
N GLU A 576 8.44 24.40 -2.09
CA GLU A 576 9.24 25.20 -1.16
C GLU A 576 10.10 24.30 -0.26
N GLU A 577 9.53 23.23 0.30
CA GLU A 577 10.27 22.24 1.08
C GLU A 577 11.38 21.57 0.27
N LEU A 578 11.11 21.24 -1.00
CA LEU A 578 12.11 20.66 -1.90
C LEU A 578 13.25 21.63 -2.20
N LYS A 579 12.95 22.91 -2.42
CA LYS A 579 13.98 23.96 -2.59
C LYS A 579 14.86 24.06 -1.33
N LEU A 580 14.25 24.06 -0.15
CA LEU A 580 14.97 24.13 1.13
C LEU A 580 15.84 22.89 1.37
N ALA A 581 15.32 21.69 1.09
CA ALA A 581 16.09 20.45 1.17
C ALA A 581 17.26 20.43 0.18
N HIS A 582 17.07 20.96 -1.03
CA HIS A 582 18.14 21.08 -2.02
C HIS A 582 19.25 22.02 -1.54
N GLN A 583 18.90 23.20 -0.99
CA GLN A 583 19.85 24.13 -0.40
C GLN A 583 20.64 23.51 0.77
N ASN A 584 19.97 22.72 1.62
CA ASN A 584 20.64 21.99 2.70
C ASN A 584 21.61 20.93 2.16
N THR A 585 21.22 20.22 1.10
CA THR A 585 22.07 19.20 0.47
C THR A 585 23.32 19.84 -0.14
N THR A 586 23.18 20.96 -0.85
CA THR A 586 24.33 21.68 -1.43
C THR A 586 25.25 22.19 -0.32
N ARG A 587 24.69 22.76 0.76
CA ARG A 587 25.48 23.20 1.91
C ARG A 587 26.27 22.06 2.54
N LEU A 588 25.63 20.92 2.80
CA LEU A 588 26.29 19.74 3.37
C LEU A 588 27.37 19.18 2.42
N GLN A 589 27.15 19.26 1.11
CA GLN A 589 28.13 18.85 0.11
C GLN A 589 29.37 19.77 0.11
N ASP A 590 29.18 21.07 0.28
CA ASP A 590 30.28 22.03 0.40
C ASP A 590 31.07 21.82 1.70
N GLU A 591 30.38 21.61 2.82
CA GLU A 591 31.00 21.27 4.12
C GLU A 591 31.78 19.94 4.04
N LEU A 592 31.23 18.92 3.35
CA LEU A 592 31.95 17.66 3.12
C LEU A 592 33.17 17.84 2.22
N SER A 593 33.07 18.67 1.17
CA SER A 593 34.19 18.91 0.26
C SER A 593 35.34 19.67 0.92
N THR A 594 35.02 20.63 1.79
CA THR A 594 36.00 21.42 2.53
C THR A 594 36.69 20.60 3.61
N THR A 595 35.94 19.77 4.35
CA THR A 595 36.52 18.83 5.34
C THR A 595 37.39 17.78 4.66
N LYS A 596 36.96 17.20 3.53
CA LYS A 596 37.77 16.25 2.75
C LYS A 596 39.09 16.87 2.29
N ARG A 597 39.04 18.08 1.70
CA ARG A 597 40.26 18.80 1.27
C ARG A 597 41.20 19.08 2.45
N SER A 598 40.66 19.51 3.59
CA SER A 598 41.47 19.74 4.80
C SER A 598 42.20 18.48 5.28
N TYR A 599 41.52 17.31 5.27
CA TYR A 599 42.18 16.05 5.62
C TYR A 599 43.20 15.60 4.57
N GLU A 600 42.94 15.80 3.28
CA GLU A 600 43.92 15.55 2.21
C GLU A 600 45.17 16.42 2.38
N ASP A 601 45.01 17.71 2.69
CA ASP A 601 46.11 18.64 2.94
C ASP A 601 46.92 18.22 4.18
N GLN A 602 46.25 17.82 5.28
CA GLN A 602 46.91 17.29 6.47
C GLN A 602 47.70 16.01 6.18
N LEU A 603 47.14 15.08 5.41
CA LEU A 603 47.83 13.84 5.01
C LEU A 603 49.02 14.12 4.08
N SER A 604 48.90 15.11 3.19
CA SER A 604 50.01 15.56 2.35
C SER A 604 51.16 16.13 3.20
N MET A 605 50.85 17.02 4.15
CA MET A 605 51.84 17.58 5.06
C MET A 605 52.54 16.50 5.92
N MET A 606 51.78 15.52 6.41
CA MET A 606 52.37 14.37 7.14
C MET A 606 53.26 13.53 6.24
N SER A 607 52.87 13.31 4.99
CA SER A 607 53.66 12.53 4.01
C SER A 607 54.98 13.23 3.69
N ASP A 608 54.95 14.55 3.49
CA ASP A 608 56.15 15.37 3.26
C ASP A 608 57.09 15.34 4.49
N HIS A 609 56.52 15.45 5.70
CA HIS A 609 57.28 15.35 6.93
C HIS A 609 57.93 13.96 7.11
N LEU A 610 57.20 12.88 6.82
CA LEU A 610 57.75 11.52 6.86
C LEU A 610 58.87 11.32 5.82
N CYS A 611 58.73 11.90 4.63
CA CYS A 611 59.76 11.88 3.60
C CYS A 611 61.04 12.57 4.09
N SER A 612 60.91 13.80 4.61
CA SER A 612 62.01 14.56 5.20
C SER A 612 62.68 13.81 6.36
N MET A 613 61.89 13.20 7.25
CA MET A 613 62.42 12.40 8.35
C MET A 613 63.17 11.16 7.84
N ASN A 614 62.64 10.45 6.84
CA ASN A 614 63.34 9.31 6.22
C ASN A 614 64.65 9.73 5.56
N ASP A 615 64.69 10.89 4.89
CA ASP A 615 65.93 11.43 4.34
C ASP A 615 66.97 11.71 5.44
N THR A 616 66.54 12.26 6.58
CA THR A 616 67.46 12.47 7.72
C THR A 616 67.96 11.15 8.33
N LEU A 617 67.07 10.15 8.47
CA LEU A 617 67.45 8.83 8.96
C LEU A 617 68.40 8.12 7.99
N SER A 618 68.19 8.27 6.69
CA SER A 618 69.09 7.73 5.66
C SER A 618 70.46 8.39 5.73
N LYS A 619 70.52 9.73 5.84
CA LYS A 619 71.78 10.46 6.05
C LYS A 619 72.52 10.02 7.32
N GLN A 620 71.80 9.82 8.43
CA GLN A 620 72.39 9.32 9.67
C GLN A 620 72.91 7.90 9.51
N ARG A 621 72.21 7.03 8.78
CA ARG A 621 72.66 5.67 8.48
C ARG A 621 73.95 5.67 7.66
N ASP A 622 74.03 6.50 6.63
CA ASP A 622 75.23 6.64 5.80
C ASP A 622 76.43 7.14 6.64
N GLN A 623 76.20 8.05 7.59
CA GLN A 623 77.23 8.49 8.55
C GLN A 623 77.68 7.35 9.46
N ILE A 624 76.75 6.56 10.01
CA ILE A 624 77.07 5.40 10.86
C ILE A 624 77.90 4.37 10.09
N ASP A 625 77.51 4.07 8.86
CA ASP A 625 78.22 3.09 8.03
C ASP A 625 79.63 3.60 7.64
N SER A 626 79.76 4.91 7.36
CA SER A 626 81.06 5.56 7.17
C SER A 626 81.96 5.45 8.41
N LEU A 627 81.43 5.70 9.60
CA LEU A 627 82.16 5.55 10.87
C LEU A 627 82.54 4.09 11.15
N LYS A 628 81.65 3.13 10.88
CA LYS A 628 81.95 1.69 11.01
C LYS A 628 83.07 1.25 10.08
N LEU A 629 83.09 1.74 8.83
CA LEU A 629 84.18 1.47 7.89
C LEU A 629 85.51 2.05 8.40
N ALA A 630 85.50 3.28 8.95
CA ALA A 630 86.68 3.88 9.58
C ALA A 630 87.17 3.09 10.81
N CYS A 631 86.27 2.62 11.69
CA CYS A 631 86.62 1.79 12.85
C CYS A 631 87.18 0.42 12.46
N LYS A 632 86.66 -0.22 11.40
CA LYS A 632 87.22 -1.46 10.84
C LYS A 632 88.63 -1.23 10.26
N GLY A 633 88.86 -0.08 9.62
CA GLY A 633 90.19 0.35 9.17
C GLY A 633 91.19 0.47 10.32
N ASN A 634 90.77 1.04 11.45
CA ASN A 634 91.63 1.19 12.63
C ASN A 634 91.85 -0.13 13.42
N SER A 635 90.88 -1.04 13.46
CA SER A 635 91.05 -2.35 14.12
C SER A 635 92.05 -3.26 13.39
N LYS A 636 92.21 -3.12 12.06
CA LYS A 636 93.26 -3.83 11.32
C LYS A 636 94.68 -3.34 11.67
N LYS A 637 94.85 -2.06 12.03
CA LYS A 637 96.15 -1.54 12.50
C LYS A 637 96.53 -1.99 13.91
N ASN A 638 95.56 -2.21 14.80
CA ASN A 638 95.84 -2.61 16.18
C ASN A 638 96.06 -4.13 16.39
N LYS A 639 95.87 -4.97 15.36
CA LYS A 639 96.14 -6.42 15.42
C LYS A 639 97.52 -6.83 14.92
N SER A 640 98.31 -5.87 14.39
CA SER A 640 99.69 -6.09 13.93
C SER A 640 100.73 -5.46 14.87
N ARG A 641 100.41 -5.34 16.16
CA ARG A 641 101.32 -4.81 17.17
C ARG A 641 101.84 -5.92 18.06
#